data_AF-A0A0M9APF1-F1
#
_entry.id   AF-A0A0M9APF1-F1
#
_cell.length_a   1.000
_cell.length_b   1.000
_cell.length_c   1.000
_cell.angle_alpha   90.00
_cell.angle_beta   90.00
_cell.angle_gamma   90.00
#
_symmetry.space_group_name_H-M   'P 1'
#
loop_
_entity.id
_entity.type
_entity.pdbx_description
1 polymer ?
#
loop_
_entity_poly.entity_id
_entity_poly.type
_entity_poly.pdbx_seq_one_letter_code
_entity_poly.pdbx_strand_id
1 'polypeptide(L)'
;MKRRSVIVGLGATAAGGGAIATGAFDTATAERDATVALADDASSLLSLTPLDEEFASVDDAGELALIFDEVEGGGTGFGSNTVYEIGEVFQVSNQGTEDLGLFATVDDGAIGDAEFALTVDDEALGPEPTVELGVGEAVAVGVEVDAGDDPTGGEVTFTIGVGDGPIEDPGEEPGDGPTQFVDQLVFDSTASLLAEDDGYLPSEAIAAAAEPTAQSVDEDGNDDATTYPDDEPLPLMAVDQDLPVVAFGFPFAQNDVTFGEYGNEEVLLNVLDEYADSETVLWDEGHGQFYDLASHSSFEGYAEDNGYDVAATTDLESDLLGPASAIVITSPSDSFSGSEIDALADFADQGGLVVLMDQSDFNNFDATDNLNALATGIDTQIRFNDNQVIDPENNAGAQFAPVTSDLDTGNYPELFADREGLGLELDPTEEYEVEVVSVADGDTADVAFDSGIEDTVRILGIDTPETGSTEERLQEYEGIDDGSALRDKADEATSYAESQLEVGSTVTLSFDENEGLRGNFGRLLGFLELPDGSVYNAKAIEDGWARVYDSGFADHDAYWDLERAARDAGDGIWEISDVESTPVVGDEPVDELFVPFASAVATADGAIAGDRVPVAAEGGDPLVGVDEANNVALLGGPLPAESFESDEDGPGTEPYGNYVFLANLIDSLAADGREGSVVIDGGHGQFAADYALSAEDAAYFQRYLEGFAIEFDGKNDFDDDLGRDLAEARAVIVTAPDDELGSDEVAAIEDFRDDGGAVILASAGAGTDDAAGARDNLDSLAADLGSDLRTGGAVTDGENNLGGPANPTTNFDTDFDLFGAYGDGGDGGDGGSLEVVEVVEDASGDDLEDPQENVVFENVGDDAIDLTGYAVSDETTKEYSFPDGFTLLSGEEVTLYSGEGTGTDTELYWGRTGSAVWNNGGDTVFVTDPDENTVVEYSY
;
A
#
# COMPACT_ATOMS: atom_id res chain seq x y z
N MET A 1 -40.40 -12.44 -22.22
CA MET A 1 -41.69 -11.84 -22.71
C MET A 1 -42.40 -11.04 -21.60
N LYS A 2 -41.83 -9.89 -21.19
CA LYS A 2 -42.53 -8.90 -20.34
C LYS A 2 -43.23 -7.90 -21.27
N ARG A 3 -44.54 -7.66 -21.08
CA ARG A 3 -45.35 -6.77 -21.95
C ARG A 3 -45.65 -5.44 -21.26
N ARG A 4 -45.28 -4.36 -21.97
CA ARG A 4 -45.58 -2.94 -21.71
C ARG A 4 -47.08 -2.68 -21.45
N SER A 5 -47.38 -1.94 -20.39
CA SER A 5 -48.71 -1.43 -20.03
C SER A 5 -49.09 -0.19 -20.85
N VAL A 6 -50.17 -0.27 -21.63
CA VAL A 6 -50.77 0.88 -22.32
C VAL A 6 -52.09 1.28 -21.65
N ILE A 7 -52.14 2.49 -21.10
CA ILE A 7 -53.38 3.11 -20.58
C ILE A 7 -54.20 3.68 -21.74
N VAL A 8 -55.37 3.08 -22.03
CA VAL A 8 -56.47 3.75 -22.76
C VAL A 8 -57.81 3.40 -22.11
N GLY A 9 -58.47 4.41 -21.54
CA GLY A 9 -59.84 4.28 -21.03
C GLY A 9 -60.91 4.38 -22.13
N LEU A 10 -61.98 3.57 -22.03
CA LEU A 10 -63.41 3.92 -22.20
C LEU A 10 -64.32 2.70 -22.51
N GLY A 11 -65.22 2.38 -21.58
CA GLY A 11 -66.68 2.23 -21.83
C GLY A 11 -67.26 1.06 -22.67
N ALA A 12 -68.00 0.19 -21.95
CA ALA A 12 -69.33 -0.38 -22.29
C ALA A 12 -69.50 -1.64 -23.18
N THR A 13 -69.87 -2.75 -22.51
CA THR A 13 -70.86 -3.83 -22.83
C THR A 13 -71.37 -4.07 -24.27
N ALA A 14 -71.26 -5.31 -24.78
CA ALA A 14 -72.39 -6.29 -24.94
C ALA A 14 -72.16 -7.45 -25.96
N ALA A 15 -72.25 -8.70 -25.46
CA ALA A 15 -73.00 -9.89 -25.93
C ALA A 15 -72.81 -10.58 -27.32
N GLY A 16 -72.51 -11.90 -27.26
CA GLY A 16 -72.97 -13.00 -28.14
C GLY A 16 -71.96 -13.48 -29.20
N GLY A 17 -71.63 -14.77 -29.45
CA GLY A 17 -72.05 -16.08 -28.99
C GLY A 17 -71.88 -17.13 -30.13
N GLY A 18 -71.14 -18.24 -29.91
CA GLY A 18 -71.37 -19.55 -30.61
C GLY A 18 -70.22 -20.26 -31.38
N ALA A 19 -69.45 -21.11 -30.66
CA ALA A 19 -68.85 -22.43 -30.96
C ALA A 19 -68.29 -22.86 -32.35
N ILE A 20 -67.06 -23.41 -32.39
CA ILE A 20 -66.71 -24.87 -32.44
C ILE A 20 -65.18 -25.08 -32.20
N ALA A 21 -64.86 -26.13 -31.43
CA ALA A 21 -63.60 -26.77 -31.01
C ALA A 21 -62.53 -27.00 -32.12
N THR A 22 -61.22 -27.28 -31.92
CA THR A 22 -60.35 -27.81 -30.83
C THR A 22 -58.89 -27.44 -31.16
N GLY A 23 -58.03 -27.20 -30.15
CA GLY A 23 -56.58 -27.47 -30.23
C GLY A 23 -55.65 -26.36 -29.72
N ALA A 24 -54.79 -26.73 -28.77
CA ALA A 24 -53.57 -26.10 -28.25
C ALA A 24 -53.69 -25.32 -26.91
N PHE A 25 -52.86 -25.80 -25.95
CA PHE A 25 -52.43 -25.26 -24.64
C PHE A 25 -53.17 -25.71 -23.37
N ASP A 26 -52.39 -26.20 -22.41
CA ASP A 26 -52.75 -26.84 -21.12
C ASP A 26 -52.87 -25.85 -19.95
N THR A 27 -52.58 -24.56 -20.15
CA THR A 27 -52.73 -23.49 -19.16
C THR A 27 -53.13 -22.17 -19.82
N ALA A 28 -53.90 -21.35 -19.10
CA ALA A 28 -54.22 -19.98 -19.44
C ALA A 28 -54.11 -19.15 -18.16
N THR A 29 -53.02 -18.42 -18.00
CA THR A 29 -52.77 -17.48 -16.91
C THR A 29 -53.14 -16.06 -17.34
N ALA A 30 -53.69 -15.28 -16.41
CA ALA A 30 -53.90 -13.85 -16.55
C ALA A 30 -53.21 -13.19 -15.35
N GLU A 31 -52.15 -12.43 -15.60
CA GLU A 31 -51.48 -11.62 -14.59
C GLU A 31 -52.38 -10.47 -14.14
N ARG A 32 -52.38 -10.23 -12.84
CA ARG A 32 -52.90 -9.02 -12.20
C ARG A 32 -51.79 -8.54 -11.28
N ASP A 33 -51.33 -7.31 -11.46
CA ASP A 33 -50.46 -6.66 -10.48
C ASP A 33 -51.22 -6.58 -9.16
N ALA A 34 -50.77 -7.36 -8.18
CA ALA A 34 -51.16 -7.19 -6.79
C ALA A 34 -50.01 -6.46 -6.12
N THR A 35 -50.32 -5.33 -5.47
CA THR A 35 -49.46 -4.81 -4.42
C THR A 35 -49.36 -5.91 -3.36
N VAL A 36 -48.21 -6.59 -3.26
CA VAL A 36 -47.93 -7.48 -2.14
C VAL A 36 -47.60 -6.55 -0.98
N ALA A 37 -48.56 -6.39 -0.08
CA ALA A 37 -48.24 -5.93 1.25
C ALA A 37 -47.62 -7.14 1.96
N LEU A 38 -46.32 -7.07 2.22
CA LEU A 38 -45.73 -7.91 3.25
C LEU A 38 -46.47 -7.61 4.55
N ALA A 39 -46.88 -8.67 5.22
CA ALA A 39 -47.71 -8.62 6.41
C ALA A 39 -46.93 -9.38 7.48
N ASP A 40 -46.82 -8.81 8.68
CA ASP A 40 -46.25 -9.47 9.86
C ASP A 40 -46.76 -10.91 9.95
N ASP A 41 -46.00 -11.84 10.54
CA ASP A 41 -46.34 -13.27 10.65
C ASP A 41 -47.76 -13.53 11.19
N ALA A 42 -48.26 -12.66 12.07
CA ALA A 42 -49.62 -12.71 12.60
C ALA A 42 -50.73 -12.39 11.57
N SER A 43 -50.36 -11.91 10.39
CA SER A 43 -51.25 -11.37 9.35
C SER A 43 -50.97 -11.88 7.93
N SER A 44 -49.97 -12.76 7.77
CA SER A 44 -49.65 -13.44 6.53
C SER A 44 -50.65 -14.56 6.18
N LEU A 45 -50.55 -15.13 4.97
CA LEU A 45 -51.44 -16.21 4.50
C LEU A 45 -51.21 -17.54 5.25
N LEU A 46 -50.00 -17.75 5.74
CA LEU A 46 -49.65 -18.79 6.71
C LEU A 46 -49.32 -18.09 8.03
N SER A 47 -50.35 -17.84 8.84
CA SER A 47 -50.13 -17.02 10.02
C SER A 47 -49.53 -17.82 11.17
N LEU A 48 -48.43 -17.29 11.72
CA LEU A 48 -47.81 -17.74 12.95
C LEU A 48 -48.20 -16.77 14.06
N THR A 49 -48.85 -17.27 15.11
CA THR A 49 -49.28 -16.43 16.23
C THR A 49 -48.78 -17.03 17.54
N PRO A 50 -48.04 -16.26 18.37
CA PRO A 50 -47.67 -16.70 19.71
C PRO A 50 -48.92 -17.12 20.51
N LEU A 51 -48.86 -18.30 21.13
CA LEU A 51 -49.89 -18.75 22.09
C LEU A 51 -49.44 -18.51 23.53
N ASP A 52 -48.13 -18.54 23.77
CA ASP A 52 -47.51 -18.28 25.07
C ASP A 52 -46.41 -17.22 24.96
N GLU A 53 -46.67 -16.03 25.51
CA GLU A 53 -45.76 -14.88 25.50
C GLU A 53 -44.49 -15.11 26.36
N GLU A 54 -44.42 -16.20 27.14
CA GLU A 54 -43.20 -16.60 27.87
C GLU A 54 -42.19 -17.32 26.97
N PHE A 55 -42.64 -17.92 25.87
CA PHE A 55 -41.81 -18.75 24.98
C PHE A 55 -41.78 -18.29 23.52
N ALA A 56 -42.70 -17.41 23.13
CA ALA A 56 -42.76 -16.88 21.78
C ALA A 56 -43.23 -15.41 21.77
N SER A 57 -42.59 -14.58 20.96
CA SER A 57 -42.99 -13.19 20.74
C SER A 57 -42.84 -12.81 19.28
N VAL A 58 -43.50 -11.73 18.85
CA VAL A 58 -43.23 -11.11 17.56
C VAL A 58 -42.25 -9.96 17.78
N ASP A 59 -41.16 -9.92 17.04
CA ASP A 59 -40.13 -8.89 17.17
C ASP A 59 -40.50 -7.55 16.49
N ASP A 60 -39.56 -6.60 16.45
CA ASP A 60 -39.78 -5.28 15.85
C ASP A 60 -39.84 -5.32 14.31
N ALA A 61 -39.39 -6.41 13.68
CA ALA A 61 -39.49 -6.65 12.23
C ALA A 61 -40.81 -7.34 11.84
N GLY A 62 -41.53 -7.92 12.80
CA GLY A 62 -42.82 -8.59 12.58
C GLY A 62 -42.73 -10.12 12.49
N GLU A 63 -41.60 -10.69 12.90
CA GLU A 63 -41.27 -12.12 12.82
C GLU A 63 -41.46 -12.84 14.17
N LEU A 64 -41.83 -14.13 14.14
CA LEU A 64 -41.97 -14.96 15.33
C LEU A 64 -40.61 -15.39 15.90
N ALA A 65 -40.20 -14.83 17.04
CA ALA A 65 -39.05 -15.27 17.82
C ALA A 65 -39.45 -16.25 18.94
N LEU A 66 -38.71 -17.34 19.11
CA LEU A 66 -38.84 -18.27 20.24
C LEU A 66 -37.77 -17.97 21.30
N ILE A 67 -38.16 -17.79 22.56
CA ILE A 67 -37.27 -17.35 23.64
C ILE A 67 -37.32 -18.38 24.78
N PHE A 68 -36.16 -18.92 25.18
CA PHE A 68 -36.09 -19.95 26.24
C PHE A 68 -35.18 -19.56 27.44
N ASP A 69 -34.84 -18.28 27.56
CA ASP A 69 -33.75 -17.84 28.45
C ASP A 69 -34.17 -17.47 29.88
N GLU A 70 -35.44 -17.19 30.16
CA GLU A 70 -35.95 -16.92 31.52
C GLU A 70 -37.40 -17.38 31.75
N VAL A 71 -37.58 -18.48 32.50
CA VAL A 71 -38.90 -18.96 32.97
C VAL A 71 -39.16 -18.45 34.39
N GLU A 72 -40.40 -18.08 34.76
CA GLU A 72 -40.77 -17.60 36.12
C GLU A 72 -40.51 -18.70 37.19
N GLY A 73 -39.26 -18.81 37.66
CA GLY A 73 -38.81 -19.91 38.52
C GLY A 73 -37.31 -19.93 38.86
N GLY A 74 -36.49 -19.16 38.12
CA GLY A 74 -35.08 -18.92 38.44
C GLY A 74 -34.07 -19.96 37.93
N GLY A 75 -34.37 -20.63 36.82
CA GLY A 75 -33.38 -21.40 36.04
C GLY A 75 -33.30 -20.86 34.62
N THR A 76 -32.10 -20.85 34.04
CA THR A 76 -31.80 -20.39 32.67
C THR A 76 -31.42 -21.60 31.81
N GLY A 77 -32.14 -21.84 30.71
CA GLY A 77 -31.82 -22.85 29.70
C GLY A 77 -32.20 -24.31 30.01
N PHE A 78 -31.86 -25.20 29.07
CA PHE A 78 -32.07 -26.64 29.15
C PHE A 78 -30.93 -27.32 29.92
N GLY A 79 -31.27 -28.22 30.84
CA GLY A 79 -30.31 -29.04 31.56
C GLY A 79 -29.99 -30.29 30.75
N SER A 80 -28.70 -30.64 30.65
CA SER A 80 -28.26 -31.84 29.93
C SER A 80 -28.96 -33.10 30.43
N ASN A 81 -29.04 -34.12 29.56
CA ASN A 81 -29.65 -35.42 29.80
C ASN A 81 -31.16 -35.35 30.14
N THR A 82 -31.85 -34.33 29.63
CA THR A 82 -33.27 -34.10 29.88
C THR A 82 -33.99 -33.78 28.58
N VAL A 83 -35.11 -34.48 28.34
CA VAL A 83 -36.05 -34.15 27.28
C VAL A 83 -37.06 -33.14 27.83
N TYR A 84 -37.18 -32.01 27.16
CA TYR A 84 -38.12 -30.94 27.47
C TYR A 84 -39.22 -30.94 26.42
N GLU A 85 -40.46 -31.15 26.86
CA GLU A 85 -41.65 -31.03 26.02
C GLU A 85 -42.39 -29.75 26.42
N ILE A 86 -42.42 -28.77 25.52
CA ILE A 86 -43.20 -27.55 25.65
C ILE A 86 -44.39 -27.68 24.71
N GLY A 87 -45.58 -27.88 25.30
CA GLY A 87 -46.82 -27.92 24.52
C GLY A 87 -47.12 -26.57 23.85
N GLU A 88 -48.21 -26.50 23.06
CA GLU A 88 -48.78 -25.31 22.39
C GLU A 88 -48.01 -23.97 22.56
N VAL A 89 -46.92 -23.78 21.79
CA VAL A 89 -46.04 -22.58 21.84
C VAL A 89 -46.57 -21.48 20.92
N PHE A 90 -46.86 -21.84 19.68
CA PHE A 90 -47.48 -20.96 18.69
C PHE A 90 -48.53 -21.74 17.89
N GLN A 91 -49.39 -21.02 17.17
CA GLN A 91 -50.40 -21.62 16.29
C GLN A 91 -50.08 -21.31 14.84
N VAL A 92 -50.18 -22.34 14.00
CA VAL A 92 -50.14 -22.22 12.54
C VAL A 92 -51.56 -22.22 12.01
N SER A 93 -51.93 -21.20 11.24
CA SER A 93 -53.26 -21.10 10.63
C SER A 93 -53.16 -21.02 9.11
N ASN A 94 -53.89 -21.89 8.41
CA ASN A 94 -54.03 -21.79 6.95
C ASN A 94 -55.10 -20.75 6.62
N GLN A 95 -54.67 -19.52 6.31
CA GLN A 95 -55.56 -18.44 5.86
C GLN A 95 -55.66 -18.36 4.32
N GLY A 96 -55.07 -19.34 3.62
CA GLY A 96 -55.06 -19.47 2.17
C GLY A 96 -56.38 -19.96 1.57
N THR A 97 -56.33 -20.49 0.34
CA THR A 97 -57.54 -20.89 -0.42
C THR A 97 -57.66 -22.38 -0.69
N GLU A 98 -56.66 -23.18 -0.32
CA GLU A 98 -56.61 -24.63 -0.55
C GLU A 98 -56.18 -25.38 0.73
N ASP A 99 -56.59 -26.65 0.86
CA ASP A 99 -56.18 -27.52 1.96
C ASP A 99 -54.74 -28.00 1.68
N LEU A 100 -53.84 -27.90 2.66
CA LEU A 100 -52.41 -28.16 2.50
C LEU A 100 -51.86 -28.97 3.67
N GLY A 101 -50.78 -29.73 3.47
CA GLY A 101 -50.11 -30.48 4.53
C GLY A 101 -49.01 -29.67 5.21
N LEU A 102 -48.96 -29.67 6.54
CA LEU A 102 -47.93 -28.99 7.34
C LEU A 102 -46.68 -29.87 7.47
N PHE A 103 -45.51 -29.28 7.23
CA PHE A 103 -44.18 -29.89 7.38
C PHE A 103 -43.20 -28.90 8.04
N ALA A 104 -42.07 -29.40 8.52
CA ALA A 104 -41.00 -28.56 9.07
C ALA A 104 -39.60 -29.15 8.82
N THR A 105 -38.61 -28.27 8.69
CA THR A 105 -37.17 -28.59 8.70
C THR A 105 -36.51 -27.79 9.82
N VAL A 106 -35.50 -28.38 10.47
CA VAL A 106 -34.78 -27.78 11.60
C VAL A 106 -33.29 -27.98 11.35
N ASP A 107 -32.50 -26.92 11.55
CA ASP A 107 -31.04 -26.96 11.65
C ASP A 107 -30.63 -26.67 13.10
N ASP A 108 -30.17 -27.72 13.78
CA ASP A 108 -29.74 -27.70 15.19
C ASP A 108 -28.21 -27.87 15.34
N GLY A 109 -27.42 -27.69 14.27
CA GLY A 109 -25.98 -27.88 14.28
C GLY A 109 -25.21 -27.01 15.30
N ALA A 110 -25.80 -25.88 15.70
CA ALA A 110 -25.19 -24.94 16.65
C ALA A 110 -25.38 -25.31 18.14
N ILE A 111 -26.25 -26.28 18.48
CA ILE A 111 -26.54 -26.67 19.88
C ILE A 111 -25.85 -27.97 20.34
N GLY A 112 -24.82 -28.42 19.60
CA GLY A 112 -23.95 -29.52 19.99
C GLY A 112 -24.60 -30.87 19.73
N ASP A 113 -24.83 -31.68 20.77
CA ASP A 113 -25.51 -32.98 20.67
C ASP A 113 -27.00 -32.93 21.07
N ALA A 114 -27.53 -31.74 21.28
CA ALA A 114 -28.96 -31.54 21.53
C ALA A 114 -29.74 -31.59 20.21
N GLU A 115 -30.95 -32.18 20.26
CA GLU A 115 -31.87 -32.24 19.13
C GLU A 115 -33.07 -31.31 19.38
N PHE A 116 -33.49 -30.54 18.36
CA PHE A 116 -34.67 -29.68 18.42
C PHE A 116 -35.76 -30.15 17.45
N ALA A 117 -37.02 -30.19 17.89
CA ALA A 117 -38.14 -30.57 17.05
C ALA A 117 -39.40 -29.72 17.29
N LEU A 118 -40.10 -29.40 16.20
CA LEU A 118 -41.48 -28.88 16.26
C LEU A 118 -42.47 -30.03 16.31
N THR A 119 -43.47 -29.95 17.18
CA THR A 119 -44.43 -31.03 17.41
C THR A 119 -45.88 -30.59 17.21
N VAL A 120 -46.71 -31.49 16.68
CA VAL A 120 -48.18 -31.35 16.65
C VAL A 120 -48.78 -32.60 17.28
N ASP A 121 -49.67 -32.45 18.26
CA ASP A 121 -50.27 -33.57 19.01
C ASP A 121 -49.22 -34.56 19.58
N ASP A 122 -48.07 -34.05 20.05
CA ASP A 122 -46.92 -34.81 20.56
C ASP A 122 -46.20 -35.69 19.51
N GLU A 123 -46.40 -35.43 18.21
CA GLU A 123 -45.65 -36.05 17.11
C GLU A 123 -44.77 -35.00 16.41
N ALA A 124 -43.48 -35.31 16.22
CA ALA A 124 -42.53 -34.43 15.56
C ALA A 124 -42.88 -34.24 14.07
N LEU A 125 -42.89 -32.98 13.63
CA LEU A 125 -42.95 -32.60 12.23
C LEU A 125 -41.60 -32.90 11.58
N GLY A 126 -41.65 -33.45 10.37
CA GLY A 126 -40.48 -33.68 9.55
C GLY A 126 -40.64 -32.99 8.19
N PRO A 127 -39.68 -33.21 7.27
CA PRO A 127 -39.68 -32.56 5.96
C PRO A 127 -40.87 -32.95 5.08
N GLU A 128 -41.56 -34.05 5.41
CA GLU A 128 -42.75 -34.51 4.69
C GLU A 128 -44.03 -34.05 5.40
N PRO A 129 -45.07 -33.62 4.66
CA PRO A 129 -46.33 -33.19 5.25
C PRO A 129 -47.03 -34.35 5.95
N THR A 130 -47.21 -34.20 7.27
CA THR A 130 -47.81 -35.24 8.12
C THR A 130 -49.15 -34.81 8.73
N VAL A 131 -49.42 -33.50 8.78
CA VAL A 131 -50.65 -32.92 9.34
C VAL A 131 -51.40 -32.17 8.25
N GLU A 132 -52.60 -32.63 7.91
CA GLU A 132 -53.48 -31.93 6.97
C GLU A 132 -54.11 -30.70 7.64
N LEU A 133 -53.95 -29.52 7.03
CA LEU A 133 -54.46 -28.24 7.53
C LEU A 133 -55.41 -27.61 6.51
N GLY A 134 -56.72 -27.70 6.78
CA GLY A 134 -57.75 -27.18 5.89
C GLY A 134 -57.84 -25.64 5.89
N VAL A 135 -58.51 -25.07 4.88
CA VAL A 135 -58.71 -23.61 4.78
C VAL A 135 -59.48 -23.06 5.99
N GLY A 136 -58.86 -22.13 6.71
CA GLY A 136 -59.37 -21.52 7.94
C GLY A 136 -59.26 -22.41 9.18
N GLU A 137 -58.57 -23.53 9.07
CA GLU A 137 -58.16 -24.38 10.18
C GLU A 137 -56.84 -23.87 10.78
N ALA A 138 -56.65 -24.16 12.05
CA ALA A 138 -55.47 -23.76 12.80
C ALA A 138 -55.05 -24.88 13.75
N VAL A 139 -53.75 -25.12 13.82
CA VAL A 139 -53.14 -26.19 14.63
C VAL A 139 -52.09 -25.59 15.55
N ALA A 140 -52.10 -26.02 16.81
CA ALA A 140 -51.09 -25.59 17.78
C ALA A 140 -49.82 -26.44 17.59
N VAL A 141 -48.68 -25.75 17.58
CA VAL A 141 -47.35 -26.35 17.45
C VAL A 141 -46.64 -26.22 18.79
N GLY A 142 -46.15 -27.34 19.31
CA GLY A 142 -45.25 -27.41 20.47
C GLY A 142 -43.79 -27.52 20.04
N VAL A 143 -42.90 -27.51 21.03
CA VAL A 143 -41.46 -27.67 20.85
C VAL A 143 -40.98 -28.81 21.75
N GLU A 144 -40.17 -29.69 21.22
CA GLU A 144 -39.42 -30.72 21.95
C GLU A 144 -37.92 -30.43 21.84
N VAL A 145 -37.21 -30.43 22.96
CA VAL A 145 -35.75 -30.31 23.00
C VAL A 145 -35.17 -31.50 23.76
N ASP A 146 -34.40 -32.34 23.09
CA ASP A 146 -33.59 -33.38 23.74
C ASP A 146 -32.19 -32.82 23.96
N ALA A 147 -31.89 -32.42 25.20
CA ALA A 147 -30.65 -31.70 25.51
C ALA A 147 -29.37 -32.56 25.54
N GLY A 148 -29.41 -33.81 25.03
CA GLY A 148 -28.21 -34.62 24.83
C GLY A 148 -27.36 -34.90 26.07
N ASP A 149 -26.14 -35.39 25.87
CA ASP A 149 -25.15 -35.61 26.93
C ASP A 149 -24.31 -34.34 27.22
N ASP A 150 -24.06 -33.49 26.21
CA ASP A 150 -23.17 -32.31 26.28
C ASP A 150 -23.66 -31.13 25.38
N PRO A 151 -24.79 -30.49 25.71
CA PRO A 151 -25.38 -29.44 24.89
C PRO A 151 -24.56 -28.16 24.94
N THR A 152 -24.44 -27.46 23.81
CA THR A 152 -23.88 -26.09 23.72
C THR A 152 -25.00 -25.06 23.59
N GLY A 153 -24.71 -23.80 23.96
CA GLY A 153 -25.60 -22.69 23.61
C GLY A 153 -25.38 -22.30 22.14
N GLY A 154 -26.47 -22.02 21.43
CA GLY A 154 -26.46 -21.65 20.01
C GLY A 154 -27.86 -21.32 19.52
N GLU A 155 -27.96 -20.69 18.36
CA GLU A 155 -29.23 -20.38 17.70
C GLU A 155 -29.69 -21.56 16.83
N VAL A 156 -30.98 -21.85 16.81
CA VAL A 156 -31.58 -22.93 16.01
C VAL A 156 -32.47 -22.30 14.97
N THR A 157 -32.19 -22.60 13.70
CA THR A 157 -33.01 -22.13 12.57
C THR A 157 -33.99 -23.21 12.17
N PHE A 158 -35.25 -22.85 11.91
CA PHE A 158 -36.25 -23.79 11.43
C PHE A 158 -37.11 -23.18 10.34
N THR A 159 -37.56 -24.01 9.40
CA THR A 159 -38.52 -23.63 8.37
C THR A 159 -39.82 -24.38 8.62
N ILE A 160 -40.95 -23.67 8.62
CA ILE A 160 -42.29 -24.26 8.72
C ILE A 160 -43.10 -23.93 7.47
N GLY A 161 -43.64 -24.97 6.81
CA GLY A 161 -44.29 -24.82 5.51
C GLY A 161 -45.60 -25.59 5.40
N VAL A 162 -46.44 -25.17 4.45
CA VAL A 162 -47.67 -25.88 4.07
C VAL A 162 -47.63 -26.25 2.57
N GLY A 163 -47.67 -27.54 2.24
CA GLY A 163 -47.48 -28.04 0.87
C GLY A 163 -47.61 -29.56 0.73
N ASP A 164 -47.26 -30.08 -0.46
CA ASP A 164 -47.38 -31.51 -0.84
C ASP A 164 -46.08 -32.34 -0.60
N GLY A 165 -45.04 -31.76 0.02
CA GLY A 165 -43.73 -32.37 0.24
C GLY A 165 -42.71 -31.33 0.74
N PRO A 166 -41.47 -31.72 1.10
CA PRO A 166 -40.40 -30.76 1.30
C PRO A 166 -40.22 -29.97 0.01
N ILE A 167 -40.07 -28.66 0.14
CA ILE A 167 -39.57 -27.84 -0.96
C ILE A 167 -38.16 -28.40 -1.23
N GLU A 168 -37.92 -28.93 -2.43
CA GLU A 168 -36.53 -29.10 -2.89
C GLU A 168 -35.90 -27.73 -2.71
N ASP A 169 -34.78 -27.70 -1.97
CA ASP A 169 -33.97 -26.52 -1.66
C ASP A 169 -34.37 -25.36 -2.56
N PRO A 170 -35.04 -24.31 -2.04
CA PRO A 170 -35.40 -23.18 -2.86
C PRO A 170 -34.07 -22.58 -3.30
N GLY A 171 -33.55 -23.04 -4.44
CA GLY A 171 -32.31 -22.56 -5.01
C GLY A 171 -32.43 -21.06 -5.05
N GLU A 172 -31.61 -20.44 -4.22
CA GLU A 172 -31.59 -19.03 -3.87
C GLU A 172 -32.96 -18.47 -3.45
N GLU A 173 -32.97 -17.87 -2.26
CA GLU A 173 -33.98 -16.89 -1.86
C GLU A 173 -34.24 -15.89 -3.02
N PRO A 174 -35.40 -15.23 -3.12
CA PRO A 174 -35.47 -13.99 -3.90
C PRO A 174 -34.41 -13.06 -3.31
N GLY A 175 -33.28 -12.93 -4.02
CA GLY A 175 -31.96 -12.63 -3.46
C GLY A 175 -31.97 -11.55 -2.37
N ASP A 176 -31.36 -11.87 -1.23
CA ASP A 176 -30.41 -10.91 -0.70
C ASP A 176 -29.45 -10.63 -1.86
N GLY A 177 -29.33 -9.36 -2.25
CA GLY A 177 -28.44 -8.98 -3.34
C GLY A 177 -27.01 -9.48 -3.08
N PRO A 178 -26.14 -9.50 -4.10
CA PRO A 178 -24.75 -9.92 -3.95
C PRO A 178 -24.12 -9.29 -2.69
N THR A 179 -23.50 -10.14 -1.87
CA THR A 179 -22.85 -9.73 -0.62
C THR A 179 -21.40 -9.31 -0.82
N GLN A 180 -20.83 -9.64 -1.97
CA GLN A 180 -19.49 -9.29 -2.42
C GLN A 180 -19.57 -8.68 -3.82
N PHE A 181 -18.69 -7.72 -4.07
CA PHE A 181 -18.60 -7.01 -5.34
C PHE A 181 -17.15 -7.01 -5.80
N VAL A 182 -16.93 -6.86 -7.10
CA VAL A 182 -15.60 -6.61 -7.66
C VAL A 182 -15.00 -5.36 -6.97
N ASP A 183 -13.73 -5.46 -6.57
CA ASP A 183 -13.09 -4.42 -5.75
C ASP A 183 -12.77 -3.14 -6.56
N GLN A 184 -12.30 -3.32 -7.79
CA GLN A 184 -11.87 -2.24 -8.67
C GLN A 184 -11.96 -2.67 -10.12
N LEU A 185 -12.07 -1.72 -11.05
CA LEU A 185 -12.04 -1.93 -12.50
C LEU A 185 -10.93 -1.09 -13.15
N VAL A 186 -10.25 -1.63 -14.17
CA VAL A 186 -9.32 -0.84 -15.01
C VAL A 186 -9.98 -0.37 -16.30
N PHE A 187 -9.64 0.83 -16.73
CA PHE A 187 -10.13 1.44 -17.96
C PHE A 187 -8.98 1.91 -18.87
N ASP A 188 -8.20 0.95 -19.40
CA ASP A 188 -7.03 1.22 -20.26
C ASP A 188 -7.40 2.01 -21.52
N SER A 189 -6.85 3.23 -21.61
CA SER A 189 -6.97 4.11 -22.76
C SER A 189 -8.44 4.44 -23.06
N THR A 190 -9.19 4.80 -22.02
CA THR A 190 -10.63 5.07 -22.07
C THR A 190 -10.99 6.50 -22.45
N ALA A 191 -12.13 6.64 -23.12
CA ALA A 191 -12.92 7.86 -23.20
C ALA A 191 -13.92 7.94 -22.04
N SER A 192 -14.54 9.10 -21.87
CA SER A 192 -15.68 9.32 -20.95
C SER A 192 -17.03 9.28 -21.69
N LEU A 193 -18.12 9.12 -20.96
CA LEU A 193 -19.47 9.01 -21.53
C LEU A 193 -20.34 10.25 -21.27
N LEU A 194 -21.05 10.70 -22.30
CA LEU A 194 -21.93 11.88 -22.30
C LEU A 194 -23.42 11.47 -22.41
N ALA A 195 -24.29 12.43 -22.12
CA ALA A 195 -25.71 12.36 -22.46
C ALA A 195 -26.01 12.95 -23.85
N GLU A 196 -27.26 12.86 -24.29
CA GLU A 196 -27.74 13.59 -25.47
C GLU A 196 -27.39 15.09 -25.43
N ASP A 197 -27.16 15.68 -26.61
CA ASP A 197 -26.77 17.09 -26.81
C ASP A 197 -25.42 17.49 -26.17
N ASP A 198 -24.48 16.55 -26.01
CA ASP A 198 -23.15 16.73 -25.40
C ASP A 198 -23.26 17.21 -23.93
N GLY A 199 -24.30 16.73 -23.23
CA GLY A 199 -24.55 17.01 -21.82
C GLY A 199 -23.97 15.95 -20.89
N TYR A 200 -24.19 16.11 -19.58
CA TYR A 200 -23.78 15.14 -18.56
C TYR A 200 -24.84 14.05 -18.38
N LEU A 201 -24.40 12.81 -18.20
CA LEU A 201 -25.28 11.69 -17.87
C LEU A 201 -25.97 11.94 -16.52
N PRO A 202 -27.25 11.55 -16.38
CA PRO A 202 -27.89 11.55 -15.07
C PRO A 202 -27.21 10.51 -14.18
N SER A 203 -27.10 10.79 -12.88
CA SER A 203 -26.41 9.89 -11.92
C SER A 203 -26.93 8.46 -11.96
N GLU A 204 -28.25 8.28 -12.13
CA GLU A 204 -28.85 6.95 -12.23
C GLU A 204 -28.39 6.15 -13.44
N ALA A 205 -27.79 6.77 -14.47
CA ALA A 205 -27.29 6.07 -15.65
C ALA A 205 -25.79 5.73 -15.56
N ILE A 206 -25.07 6.30 -14.58
CA ILE A 206 -23.64 6.08 -14.40
C ILE A 206 -23.47 4.82 -13.55
N ALA A 207 -22.88 3.77 -14.11
CA ALA A 207 -22.61 2.53 -13.38
C ALA A 207 -21.22 2.55 -12.74
N ALA A 208 -20.22 3.11 -13.44
CA ALA A 208 -18.89 3.35 -12.89
C ALA A 208 -18.37 4.72 -13.35
N ALA A 209 -17.70 5.43 -12.45
CA ALA A 209 -17.05 6.71 -12.72
C ALA A 209 -15.54 6.62 -12.44
N ALA A 210 -14.77 7.55 -13.00
CA ALA A 210 -13.36 7.69 -12.67
C ALA A 210 -13.19 8.30 -11.27
N GLU A 211 -12.09 7.98 -10.59
CA GLU A 211 -11.74 8.57 -9.30
C GLU A 211 -11.62 10.11 -9.41
N PRO A 212 -11.81 10.89 -8.32
CA PRO A 212 -11.79 12.36 -8.36
C PRO A 212 -10.49 13.01 -8.86
N THR A 213 -9.40 12.24 -8.88
CA THR A 213 -8.07 12.61 -9.36
C THR A 213 -7.95 12.55 -10.89
N ALA A 214 -8.87 11.85 -11.55
CA ALA A 214 -8.88 11.67 -12.98
C ALA A 214 -9.19 12.97 -13.73
N GLN A 215 -8.62 13.08 -14.92
CA GLN A 215 -8.68 14.26 -15.78
C GLN A 215 -9.13 13.86 -17.18
N SER A 216 -10.07 14.62 -17.73
CA SER A 216 -10.43 14.56 -19.15
C SER A 216 -9.47 15.42 -19.97
N VAL A 217 -8.71 14.81 -20.87
CA VAL A 217 -7.79 15.49 -21.79
C VAL A 217 -8.22 15.33 -23.26
N ASP A 218 -7.96 16.37 -24.06
CA ASP A 218 -8.03 16.34 -25.52
C ASP A 218 -6.61 16.09 -26.04
N GLU A 219 -6.28 14.81 -26.25
CA GLU A 219 -4.91 14.36 -26.55
C GLU A 219 -4.54 14.64 -28.02
N ASP A 220 -5.52 14.59 -28.93
CA ASP A 220 -5.28 14.82 -30.35
C ASP A 220 -5.22 16.33 -30.72
N GLY A 221 -5.75 17.19 -29.85
CA GLY A 221 -5.71 18.64 -29.90
C GLY A 221 -6.57 19.26 -30.98
N ASN A 222 -7.67 18.62 -31.36
CA ASN A 222 -8.59 19.08 -32.39
C ASN A 222 -9.75 19.97 -31.86
N ASP A 223 -9.87 20.11 -30.52
CA ASP A 223 -10.92 20.81 -29.76
C ASP A 223 -12.36 20.22 -29.89
N ASP A 224 -12.54 18.90 -30.08
CA ASP A 224 -13.86 18.23 -30.04
C ASP A 224 -14.18 17.46 -28.75
N ALA A 225 -13.23 17.33 -27.83
CA ALA A 225 -13.47 16.86 -26.47
C ALA A 225 -14.41 17.78 -25.67
N THR A 226 -15.40 17.18 -25.01
CA THR A 226 -16.20 17.85 -23.98
C THR A 226 -15.49 17.76 -22.63
N THR A 227 -15.33 18.89 -21.96
CA THR A 227 -14.68 18.95 -20.64
C THR A 227 -15.68 18.80 -19.50
N TYR A 228 -15.28 18.06 -18.47
CA TYR A 228 -16.01 17.94 -17.22
C TYR A 228 -15.50 18.98 -16.20
N PRO A 229 -16.41 19.63 -15.45
CA PRO A 229 -16.05 20.37 -14.25
C PRO A 229 -15.50 19.43 -13.16
N ASP A 230 -14.58 19.93 -12.34
CA ASP A 230 -13.98 19.18 -11.22
C ASP A 230 -15.00 18.62 -10.19
N ASP A 231 -16.26 19.09 -10.21
CA ASP A 231 -17.33 18.66 -9.30
C ASP A 231 -18.37 17.70 -9.93
N GLU A 232 -18.22 17.35 -11.21
CA GLU A 232 -19.09 16.39 -11.89
C GLU A 232 -18.34 15.05 -12.09
N PRO A 233 -18.98 13.90 -11.83
CA PRO A 233 -18.36 12.59 -12.02
C PRO A 233 -18.03 12.37 -13.50
N LEU A 234 -16.86 11.78 -13.77
CA LEU A 234 -16.38 11.38 -15.10
C LEU A 234 -16.86 9.95 -15.41
N PRO A 235 -17.94 9.74 -16.19
CA PRO A 235 -18.52 8.42 -16.35
C PRO A 235 -17.67 7.56 -17.28
N LEU A 236 -17.34 6.34 -16.86
CA LEU A 236 -16.56 5.37 -17.62
C LEU A 236 -17.41 4.18 -18.11
N MET A 237 -18.47 3.85 -17.37
CA MET A 237 -19.48 2.85 -17.72
C MET A 237 -20.88 3.41 -17.48
N ALA A 238 -21.80 3.21 -18.42
CA ALA A 238 -23.17 3.69 -18.31
C ALA A 238 -24.21 2.68 -18.81
N VAL A 239 -25.39 2.71 -18.20
CA VAL A 239 -26.55 1.87 -18.56
C VAL A 239 -27.73 2.75 -18.97
N ASP A 240 -28.30 2.45 -20.12
CA ASP A 240 -29.49 3.15 -20.62
C ASP A 240 -30.72 2.79 -19.77
N GLN A 241 -31.47 3.80 -19.36
CA GLN A 241 -32.61 3.61 -18.44
C GLN A 241 -33.90 3.15 -19.14
N ASP A 242 -33.96 3.23 -20.46
CA ASP A 242 -35.13 2.92 -21.27
C ASP A 242 -34.89 1.76 -22.27
N LEU A 243 -33.63 1.46 -22.60
CA LEU A 243 -33.21 0.44 -23.56
C LEU A 243 -32.16 -0.52 -22.96
N PRO A 244 -32.08 -1.78 -23.43
CA PRO A 244 -31.02 -2.71 -23.02
C PRO A 244 -29.69 -2.34 -23.73
N VAL A 245 -29.13 -1.19 -23.36
CA VAL A 245 -27.86 -0.68 -23.89
C VAL A 245 -26.91 -0.41 -22.74
N VAL A 246 -25.72 -1.02 -22.81
CA VAL A 246 -24.62 -0.78 -21.87
C VAL A 246 -23.44 -0.24 -22.66
N ALA A 247 -22.82 0.82 -22.15
CA ALA A 247 -21.73 1.52 -22.81
C ALA A 247 -20.49 1.56 -21.92
N PHE A 248 -19.33 1.35 -22.52
CA PHE A 248 -18.01 1.46 -21.91
C PHE A 248 -17.15 2.46 -22.68
N GLY A 249 -16.34 3.24 -21.98
CA GLY A 249 -15.44 4.21 -22.58
C GLY A 249 -14.22 3.61 -23.31
N PHE A 250 -13.97 2.30 -23.17
CA PHE A 250 -12.87 1.59 -23.81
C PHE A 250 -13.30 0.17 -24.27
N PRO A 251 -12.46 -0.55 -25.04
CA PRO A 251 -12.63 -1.96 -25.38
C PRO A 251 -12.51 -2.85 -24.13
N PHE A 252 -13.59 -2.88 -23.35
CA PHE A 252 -13.65 -3.51 -22.03
C PHE A 252 -13.37 -5.02 -22.11
N ALA A 253 -12.57 -5.56 -21.18
CA ALA A 253 -12.15 -6.96 -21.13
C ALA A 253 -11.31 -7.45 -22.35
N GLN A 254 -10.51 -6.55 -22.95
CA GLN A 254 -9.56 -6.91 -23.99
C GLN A 254 -8.32 -7.64 -23.46
N ASN A 255 -7.63 -8.38 -24.34
CA ASN A 255 -6.47 -9.20 -23.99
C ASN A 255 -5.21 -8.43 -23.51
N ASP A 256 -5.13 -7.12 -23.72
CA ASP A 256 -4.02 -6.30 -23.22
C ASP A 256 -4.22 -5.90 -21.74
N VAL A 257 -5.41 -6.13 -21.18
CA VAL A 257 -5.67 -6.12 -19.73
C VAL A 257 -5.44 -7.52 -19.19
N THR A 258 -4.71 -7.65 -18.08
CA THR A 258 -4.47 -8.95 -17.44
C THR A 258 -5.79 -9.56 -16.99
N PHE A 259 -6.08 -10.76 -17.47
CA PHE A 259 -7.32 -11.46 -17.18
C PHE A 259 -7.45 -11.77 -15.68
N GLY A 260 -8.55 -11.35 -15.07
CA GLY A 260 -8.86 -11.63 -13.66
C GLY A 260 -8.11 -10.76 -12.64
N GLU A 261 -7.44 -9.68 -13.06
CA GLU A 261 -6.74 -8.75 -12.16
C GLU A 261 -7.67 -7.65 -11.59
N TYR A 262 -8.61 -7.14 -12.39
CA TYR A 262 -9.47 -5.98 -12.06
C TYR A 262 -10.96 -6.26 -12.28
N GLY A 263 -11.44 -7.50 -12.27
CA GLY A 263 -12.87 -7.83 -12.43
C GLY A 263 -13.55 -7.42 -13.76
N ASN A 264 -12.82 -6.88 -14.74
CA ASN A 264 -13.37 -6.46 -16.04
C ASN A 264 -14.11 -7.60 -16.75
N GLU A 265 -13.56 -8.81 -16.75
CA GLU A 265 -14.20 -9.94 -17.39
C GLU A 265 -15.49 -10.34 -16.67
N GLU A 266 -15.48 -10.32 -15.34
CA GLU A 266 -16.63 -10.63 -14.50
C GLU A 266 -17.78 -9.66 -14.74
N VAL A 267 -17.49 -8.35 -14.75
CA VAL A 267 -18.51 -7.33 -15.01
C VAL A 267 -19.08 -7.46 -16.42
N LEU A 268 -18.25 -7.75 -17.43
CA LEU A 268 -18.78 -7.95 -18.79
C LEU A 268 -19.66 -9.19 -18.87
N LEU A 269 -19.33 -10.26 -18.14
CA LEU A 269 -20.17 -11.45 -18.07
C LEU A 269 -21.45 -11.20 -17.26
N ASN A 270 -21.39 -10.46 -16.16
CA ASN A 270 -22.55 -10.03 -15.37
C ASN A 270 -23.52 -9.19 -16.22
N VAL A 271 -23.00 -8.32 -17.08
CA VAL A 271 -23.80 -7.57 -18.06
C VAL A 271 -24.53 -8.51 -19.03
N LEU A 272 -23.88 -9.59 -19.48
CA LEU A 272 -24.54 -10.60 -20.30
C LEU A 272 -25.60 -11.36 -19.51
N ASP A 273 -25.34 -11.74 -18.25
CA ASP A 273 -26.30 -12.47 -17.42
C ASP A 273 -27.55 -11.65 -17.10
N GLU A 274 -27.36 -10.37 -16.77
CA GLU A 274 -28.46 -9.47 -16.39
C GLU A 274 -29.34 -9.11 -17.60
N TYR A 275 -28.74 -8.86 -18.77
CA TYR A 275 -29.46 -8.29 -19.90
C TYR A 275 -29.65 -9.20 -21.12
N ALA A 276 -28.90 -10.31 -21.26
CA ALA A 276 -29.03 -11.20 -22.42
C ALA A 276 -30.04 -12.34 -22.18
N ASP A 277 -31.10 -12.39 -23.00
CA ASP A 277 -32.19 -13.38 -22.92
C ASP A 277 -31.83 -14.80 -23.48
N SER A 278 -30.59 -15.03 -23.93
CA SER A 278 -30.12 -16.28 -24.56
C SER A 278 -28.60 -16.43 -24.45
N GLU A 279 -28.09 -17.63 -24.72
CA GLU A 279 -26.65 -17.96 -24.70
C GLU A 279 -25.87 -17.42 -25.90
N THR A 280 -26.49 -16.91 -26.98
CA THR A 280 -25.72 -16.49 -28.18
C THR A 280 -25.37 -15.00 -28.14
N VAL A 281 -24.08 -14.70 -28.14
CA VAL A 281 -23.52 -13.34 -28.19
C VAL A 281 -22.84 -13.13 -29.54
N LEU A 282 -23.20 -12.06 -30.24
CA LEU A 282 -22.51 -11.67 -31.47
C LEU A 282 -21.45 -10.61 -31.18
N TRP A 283 -20.37 -10.62 -31.95
CA TRP A 283 -19.34 -9.57 -31.96
C TRP A 283 -19.26 -8.94 -33.36
N ASP A 284 -19.42 -7.62 -33.48
CA ASP A 284 -19.34 -6.97 -34.80
C ASP A 284 -17.90 -6.95 -35.33
N GLU A 285 -17.70 -7.48 -36.53
CA GLU A 285 -16.47 -7.36 -37.33
C GLU A 285 -16.76 -6.78 -38.72
N GLY A 286 -17.98 -6.25 -38.92
CA GLY A 286 -18.47 -5.76 -40.20
C GLY A 286 -18.02 -4.33 -40.55
N HIS A 287 -17.55 -3.56 -39.57
CA HIS A 287 -17.37 -2.11 -39.69
C HIS A 287 -15.94 -1.65 -39.35
N GLY A 288 -14.96 -2.53 -39.59
CA GLY A 288 -13.54 -2.17 -39.54
C GLY A 288 -13.04 -1.93 -38.13
N GLN A 289 -13.53 -2.73 -37.18
CA GLN A 289 -13.08 -2.76 -35.79
C GLN A 289 -11.58 -3.00 -35.72
N PHE A 290 -10.89 -2.22 -34.88
CA PHE A 290 -9.52 -2.54 -34.49
C PHE A 290 -9.51 -3.64 -33.42
N TYR A 291 -10.45 -3.55 -32.48
CA TYR A 291 -10.68 -4.54 -31.43
C TYR A 291 -11.79 -5.50 -31.84
N ASP A 292 -11.41 -6.53 -32.59
CA ASP A 292 -12.30 -7.62 -32.98
C ASP A 292 -12.42 -8.69 -31.87
N LEU A 293 -13.12 -9.79 -32.14
CA LEU A 293 -13.28 -10.87 -31.16
C LEU A 293 -11.93 -11.51 -30.79
N ALA A 294 -10.96 -11.52 -31.71
CA ALA A 294 -9.64 -12.09 -31.43
C ALA A 294 -8.82 -11.24 -30.45
N SER A 295 -9.13 -9.94 -30.33
CA SER A 295 -8.59 -9.07 -29.27
C SER A 295 -9.23 -9.31 -27.90
N HIS A 296 -10.27 -10.15 -27.80
CA HIS A 296 -10.97 -10.51 -26.56
C HIS A 296 -11.02 -12.03 -26.37
N SER A 297 -10.01 -12.76 -26.86
CA SER A 297 -10.03 -14.23 -26.84
C SER A 297 -10.05 -14.83 -25.44
N SER A 298 -9.49 -14.14 -24.44
CA SER A 298 -9.55 -14.59 -23.04
C SER A 298 -10.98 -14.51 -22.51
N PHE A 299 -11.66 -13.37 -22.74
CA PHE A 299 -13.08 -13.22 -22.43
C PHE A 299 -13.98 -14.17 -23.26
N GLU A 300 -13.68 -14.39 -24.54
CA GLU A 300 -14.41 -15.36 -25.39
C GLU A 300 -14.41 -16.76 -24.74
N GLY A 301 -13.24 -17.27 -24.37
CA GLY A 301 -13.11 -18.56 -23.71
C GLY A 301 -13.85 -18.59 -22.37
N TYR A 302 -13.73 -17.53 -21.59
CA TYR A 302 -14.39 -17.38 -20.30
C TYR A 302 -15.92 -17.39 -20.42
N ALA A 303 -16.49 -16.62 -21.34
CA ALA A 303 -17.92 -16.61 -21.62
C ALA A 303 -18.41 -17.96 -22.15
N GLU A 304 -17.65 -18.63 -23.01
CA GLU A 304 -17.97 -19.99 -23.49
C GLU A 304 -18.01 -21.03 -22.36
N ASP A 305 -17.04 -20.97 -21.44
CA ASP A 305 -17.00 -21.84 -20.26
C ASP A 305 -18.19 -21.57 -19.31
N ASN A 306 -18.74 -20.37 -19.33
CA ASN A 306 -19.97 -19.98 -18.62
C ASN A 306 -21.25 -20.17 -19.44
N GLY A 307 -21.16 -20.88 -20.57
CA GLY A 307 -22.33 -21.35 -21.31
C GLY A 307 -22.79 -20.44 -22.45
N TYR A 308 -22.06 -19.38 -22.78
CA TYR A 308 -22.32 -18.56 -23.95
C TYR A 308 -21.76 -19.20 -25.25
N ASP A 309 -22.35 -18.85 -26.38
CA ASP A 309 -21.85 -19.11 -27.73
C ASP A 309 -21.49 -17.75 -28.33
N VAL A 310 -20.22 -17.37 -28.22
CA VAL A 310 -19.70 -16.07 -28.68
C VAL A 310 -19.22 -16.23 -30.11
N ALA A 311 -19.68 -15.36 -31.01
CA ALA A 311 -19.33 -15.46 -32.42
C ALA A 311 -19.22 -14.10 -33.12
N ALA A 312 -18.16 -13.96 -33.91
CA ALA A 312 -18.02 -12.82 -34.82
C ALA A 312 -19.09 -12.82 -35.93
N THR A 313 -19.61 -11.63 -36.28
CA THR A 313 -20.53 -11.40 -37.40
C THR A 313 -20.07 -10.25 -38.29
N THR A 314 -20.44 -10.33 -39.57
CA THR A 314 -20.26 -9.26 -40.57
C THR A 314 -21.56 -8.92 -41.31
N ASP A 315 -22.70 -9.48 -40.85
CA ASP A 315 -24.02 -9.34 -41.48
C ASP A 315 -25.11 -9.19 -40.40
N LEU A 316 -25.09 -8.03 -39.72
CA LEU A 316 -26.00 -7.70 -38.61
C LEU A 316 -27.48 -7.85 -39.01
N GLU A 317 -27.85 -7.44 -40.23
CA GLU A 317 -29.24 -7.52 -40.71
C GLU A 317 -29.79 -8.96 -40.73
N SER A 318 -28.93 -9.94 -41.02
CA SER A 318 -29.30 -11.36 -41.07
C SER A 318 -29.18 -12.02 -39.70
N ASP A 319 -28.07 -11.77 -39.00
CA ASP A 319 -27.69 -12.56 -37.83
C ASP A 319 -28.43 -12.14 -36.56
N LEU A 320 -28.82 -10.86 -36.44
CA LEU A 320 -29.70 -10.37 -35.36
C LEU A 320 -31.14 -10.92 -35.47
N LEU A 321 -31.54 -11.49 -36.60
CA LEU A 321 -32.80 -12.24 -36.72
C LEU A 321 -32.70 -13.69 -36.20
N GLY A 322 -31.50 -14.10 -35.80
CA GLY A 322 -31.14 -15.43 -35.32
C GLY A 322 -31.39 -15.63 -33.83
N PRO A 323 -30.63 -16.51 -33.16
CA PRO A 323 -30.78 -16.79 -31.73
C PRO A 323 -30.08 -15.77 -30.82
N ALA A 324 -29.33 -14.81 -31.39
CA ALA A 324 -28.57 -13.82 -30.65
C ALA A 324 -29.45 -13.05 -29.66
N SER A 325 -28.94 -12.88 -28.45
CA SER A 325 -29.52 -12.10 -27.35
C SER A 325 -28.70 -10.87 -27.02
N ALA A 326 -27.42 -10.86 -27.41
CA ALA A 326 -26.52 -9.73 -27.28
C ALA A 326 -25.70 -9.50 -28.55
N ILE A 327 -25.30 -8.25 -28.77
CA ILE A 327 -24.31 -7.83 -29.77
C ILE A 327 -23.32 -6.87 -29.11
N VAL A 328 -22.03 -7.17 -29.24
CA VAL A 328 -20.93 -6.29 -28.82
C VAL A 328 -20.40 -5.54 -30.04
N ILE A 329 -20.32 -4.21 -29.92
CA ILE A 329 -19.82 -3.31 -30.95
C ILE A 329 -18.71 -2.44 -30.33
N THR A 330 -17.48 -2.73 -30.72
CA THR A 330 -16.31 -1.90 -30.41
C THR A 330 -16.16 -0.76 -31.44
N SER A 331 -15.30 0.21 -31.14
CA SER A 331 -15.05 1.40 -31.96
C SER A 331 -14.93 1.11 -33.47
N PRO A 332 -15.91 1.57 -34.28
CA PRO A 332 -16.02 1.22 -35.69
C PRO A 332 -15.38 2.27 -36.60
N SER A 333 -14.46 1.87 -37.48
CA SER A 333 -13.85 2.80 -38.45
C SER A 333 -14.75 3.13 -39.65
N ASP A 334 -15.73 2.28 -39.95
CA ASP A 334 -16.74 2.48 -40.99
C ASP A 334 -18.13 2.78 -40.41
N SER A 335 -18.88 3.68 -41.05
CA SER A 335 -20.25 4.02 -40.65
C SER A 335 -21.26 2.91 -40.95
N PHE A 336 -22.21 2.68 -40.05
CA PHE A 336 -23.35 1.78 -40.25
C PHE A 336 -24.33 2.31 -41.30
N SER A 337 -24.89 1.41 -42.11
CA SER A 337 -25.99 1.76 -43.01
C SER A 337 -27.30 1.96 -42.23
N GLY A 338 -28.22 2.74 -42.79
CA GLY A 338 -29.52 2.96 -42.15
C GLY A 338 -30.34 1.68 -41.92
N SER A 339 -30.11 0.62 -42.71
CA SER A 339 -30.78 -0.68 -42.49
C SER A 339 -30.15 -1.48 -41.35
N GLU A 340 -28.84 -1.36 -41.12
CA GLU A 340 -28.17 -1.95 -39.96
C GLU A 340 -28.59 -1.24 -38.67
N ILE A 341 -28.65 0.09 -38.70
CA ILE A 341 -29.18 0.89 -37.59
C ILE A 341 -30.64 0.51 -37.29
N ASP A 342 -31.51 0.41 -38.31
CA ASP A 342 -32.90 -0.03 -38.13
C ASP A 342 -32.96 -1.45 -37.51
N ALA A 343 -32.03 -2.34 -37.86
CA ALA A 343 -31.97 -3.70 -37.32
C ALA A 343 -31.52 -3.74 -35.85
N LEU A 344 -30.49 -2.95 -35.48
CA LEU A 344 -30.02 -2.81 -34.10
C LEU A 344 -31.08 -2.15 -33.21
N ALA A 345 -31.74 -1.10 -33.72
CA ALA A 345 -32.85 -0.46 -33.02
C ALA A 345 -34.00 -1.46 -32.79
N ASP A 346 -34.43 -2.19 -33.82
CA ASP A 346 -35.46 -3.23 -33.70
C ASP A 346 -35.03 -4.35 -32.73
N PHE A 347 -33.74 -4.69 -32.66
CA PHE A 347 -33.17 -5.69 -31.75
C PHE A 347 -33.25 -5.24 -30.29
N ALA A 348 -32.77 -4.03 -29.99
CA ALA A 348 -32.88 -3.41 -28.65
C ALA A 348 -34.33 -3.28 -28.20
N ASP A 349 -35.24 -2.84 -29.08
CA ASP A 349 -36.67 -2.69 -28.77
C ASP A 349 -37.37 -4.04 -28.48
N GLN A 350 -36.79 -5.14 -28.95
CA GLN A 350 -37.22 -6.52 -28.68
C GLN A 350 -36.60 -7.11 -27.41
N GLY A 351 -35.69 -6.39 -26.74
CA GLY A 351 -35.00 -6.81 -25.52
C GLY A 351 -33.62 -7.42 -25.75
N GLY A 352 -33.07 -7.33 -26.96
CA GLY A 352 -31.69 -7.76 -27.21
C GLY A 352 -30.68 -6.72 -26.69
N LEU A 353 -29.68 -7.17 -25.94
CA LEU A 353 -28.63 -6.33 -25.38
C LEU A 353 -27.71 -5.78 -26.48
N VAL A 354 -27.47 -4.47 -26.49
CA VAL A 354 -26.45 -3.83 -27.32
C VAL A 354 -25.36 -3.31 -26.40
N VAL A 355 -24.16 -3.90 -26.48
CA VAL A 355 -22.97 -3.40 -25.78
C VAL A 355 -22.18 -2.53 -26.73
N LEU A 356 -21.91 -1.30 -26.34
CA LEU A 356 -21.13 -0.33 -27.10
C LEU A 356 -19.83 -0.03 -26.35
N MET A 357 -18.69 -0.18 -27.00
CA MET A 357 -17.38 0.07 -26.42
C MET A 357 -16.65 1.07 -27.28
N ASP A 358 -16.26 2.20 -26.70
CA ASP A 358 -15.43 3.17 -27.41
C ASP A 358 -13.93 2.93 -27.18
N GLN A 359 -13.09 3.91 -27.46
CA GLN A 359 -11.67 3.96 -27.12
C GLN A 359 -11.24 5.44 -27.06
N SER A 360 -10.15 5.75 -26.35
CA SER A 360 -9.63 7.12 -26.25
C SER A 360 -9.24 7.76 -27.57
N ASP A 361 -9.25 9.10 -27.58
CA ASP A 361 -8.86 9.99 -28.68
C ASP A 361 -7.35 9.92 -29.09
N PHE A 362 -6.57 9.01 -28.51
CA PHE A 362 -5.13 8.90 -28.76
C PHE A 362 -4.84 8.69 -30.27
N ASN A 363 -4.26 9.71 -30.90
CA ASN A 363 -4.00 9.81 -32.36
C ASN A 363 -5.26 9.81 -33.26
N ASN A 364 -6.46 10.11 -32.74
CA ASN A 364 -7.74 10.14 -33.48
C ASN A 364 -8.06 8.78 -34.12
N PHE A 365 -7.91 7.70 -33.35
CA PHE A 365 -8.25 6.34 -33.79
C PHE A 365 -9.62 5.87 -33.30
N ASP A 366 -10.16 6.55 -32.30
CA ASP A 366 -11.44 6.40 -31.62
C ASP A 366 -12.64 6.24 -32.55
N ALA A 367 -12.72 7.06 -33.61
CA ALA A 367 -13.87 7.08 -34.50
C ALA A 367 -15.20 7.29 -33.75
N THR A 368 -15.18 8.04 -32.64
CA THR A 368 -16.31 8.41 -31.77
C THR A 368 -17.54 8.86 -32.57
N ASP A 369 -17.32 9.61 -33.66
CA ASP A 369 -18.34 10.07 -34.61
C ASP A 369 -19.25 8.95 -35.17
N ASN A 370 -18.67 7.79 -35.51
CA ASN A 370 -19.43 6.67 -36.06
C ASN A 370 -20.27 5.99 -34.97
N LEU A 371 -19.70 5.83 -33.77
CA LEU A 371 -20.37 5.22 -32.63
C LEU A 371 -21.51 6.11 -32.13
N ASN A 372 -21.30 7.43 -32.05
CA ASN A 372 -22.35 8.41 -31.74
C ASN A 372 -23.45 8.50 -32.81
N ALA A 373 -23.12 8.29 -34.09
CA ALA A 373 -24.11 8.19 -35.15
C ALA A 373 -24.99 6.93 -35.01
N LEU A 374 -24.41 5.82 -34.57
CA LEU A 374 -25.15 4.60 -34.22
C LEU A 374 -26.02 4.81 -32.97
N ALA A 375 -25.45 5.34 -31.89
CA ALA A 375 -26.16 5.65 -30.65
C ALA A 375 -27.39 6.53 -30.89
N THR A 376 -27.23 7.57 -31.72
CA THR A 376 -28.35 8.42 -32.18
C THR A 376 -29.38 7.63 -32.99
N GLY A 377 -28.92 6.67 -33.80
CA GLY A 377 -29.77 5.85 -34.65
C GLY A 377 -30.64 4.85 -33.90
N ILE A 378 -30.14 4.30 -32.79
CA ILE A 378 -30.87 3.37 -31.92
C ILE A 378 -31.63 4.05 -30.78
N ASP A 379 -31.58 5.39 -30.69
CA ASP A 379 -32.32 6.21 -29.73
C ASP A 379 -31.92 5.97 -28.26
N THR A 380 -30.65 5.60 -28.01
CA THR A 380 -30.10 5.55 -26.64
C THR A 380 -29.81 6.95 -26.10
N GLN A 381 -29.87 7.12 -24.78
CA GLN A 381 -29.49 8.37 -24.11
C GLN A 381 -27.97 8.58 -24.01
N ILE A 382 -27.17 7.53 -24.21
CA ILE A 382 -25.71 7.56 -23.99
C ILE A 382 -24.98 8.00 -25.26
N ARG A 383 -23.98 8.87 -25.09
CA ARG A 383 -23.05 9.32 -26.13
C ARG A 383 -21.63 9.10 -25.62
N PHE A 384 -20.67 9.12 -26.54
CA PHE A 384 -19.26 8.98 -26.23
C PHE A 384 -18.55 10.31 -26.42
N ASN A 385 -17.63 10.62 -25.52
CA ASN A 385 -16.81 11.81 -25.58
C ASN A 385 -15.56 11.52 -26.42
N ASP A 386 -15.15 12.48 -27.23
CA ASP A 386 -13.90 12.39 -28.00
C ASP A 386 -12.76 12.91 -27.12
N ASN A 387 -12.39 12.12 -26.10
CA ASN A 387 -11.37 12.49 -25.11
C ASN A 387 -10.56 11.27 -24.65
N GLN A 388 -9.48 11.51 -23.91
CA GLN A 388 -8.83 10.50 -23.09
C GLN A 388 -9.02 10.85 -21.61
N VAL A 389 -9.33 9.86 -20.79
CA VAL A 389 -9.30 9.99 -19.33
C VAL A 389 -7.93 9.52 -18.86
N ILE A 390 -7.25 10.37 -18.09
CA ILE A 390 -5.98 10.03 -17.43
C ILE A 390 -6.10 10.21 -15.93
N ASP A 391 -5.40 9.39 -15.15
CA ASP A 391 -5.30 9.53 -13.71
C ASP A 391 -3.85 9.30 -13.26
N PRO A 392 -3.14 10.33 -12.76
CA PRO A 392 -1.76 10.18 -12.30
C PRO A 392 -1.64 9.45 -10.95
N GLU A 393 -2.72 9.33 -10.18
CA GLU A 393 -2.73 8.79 -8.82
C GLU A 393 -3.30 7.37 -8.79
N ASN A 394 -4.44 7.14 -9.45
CA ASN A 394 -5.15 5.85 -9.44
C ASN A 394 -5.06 5.18 -10.82
N ASN A 395 -3.99 4.43 -11.08
CA ASN A 395 -3.76 3.78 -12.38
C ASN A 395 -2.99 2.47 -12.31
N ALA A 396 -3.12 1.65 -13.36
CA ALA A 396 -2.42 0.38 -13.55
C ALA A 396 -1.02 0.58 -14.17
N GLY A 397 -0.16 1.36 -13.50
CA GLY A 397 1.24 1.60 -13.89
C GLY A 397 1.45 2.62 -15.03
N ALA A 398 0.38 3.16 -15.61
CA ALA A 398 0.44 4.27 -16.54
C ALA A 398 -0.79 5.16 -16.40
N GLN A 399 -0.60 6.49 -16.40
CA GLN A 399 -1.70 7.44 -16.19
C GLN A 399 -2.88 7.30 -17.16
N PHE A 400 -2.71 6.68 -18.32
CA PHE A 400 -3.79 6.45 -19.29
C PHE A 400 -4.58 5.16 -19.05
N ALA A 401 -4.22 4.38 -18.04
CA ALA A 401 -4.94 3.19 -17.58
C ALA A 401 -5.51 3.41 -16.18
N PRO A 402 -6.47 4.35 -16.02
CA PRO A 402 -7.08 4.63 -14.73
C PRO A 402 -7.74 3.37 -14.15
N VAL A 403 -7.62 3.23 -12.84
CA VAL A 403 -8.31 2.21 -12.03
C VAL A 403 -9.32 2.92 -11.15
N THR A 404 -10.50 2.33 -10.96
CA THR A 404 -11.57 2.93 -10.15
C THR A 404 -12.28 1.91 -9.29
N SER A 405 -12.60 2.35 -8.06
CA SER A 405 -13.49 1.67 -7.13
C SER A 405 -14.86 2.35 -7.01
N ASP A 406 -15.08 3.47 -7.73
CA ASP A 406 -16.35 4.21 -7.75
C ASP A 406 -17.41 3.51 -8.61
N LEU A 407 -17.92 2.40 -8.07
CA LEU A 407 -18.91 1.51 -8.66
C LEU A 407 -20.28 1.72 -7.99
N ASP A 408 -21.34 1.97 -8.77
CA ASP A 408 -22.71 2.16 -8.26
C ASP A 408 -23.39 0.82 -7.96
N THR A 409 -22.88 0.11 -6.95
CA THR A 409 -23.44 -1.15 -6.42
C THR A 409 -24.84 -0.97 -5.81
N GLY A 410 -25.24 0.28 -5.54
CA GLY A 410 -26.59 0.59 -5.04
C GLY A 410 -27.68 0.49 -6.11
N ASN A 411 -27.39 0.95 -7.33
CA ASN A 411 -28.33 0.86 -8.46
C ASN A 411 -28.05 -0.35 -9.37
N TYR A 412 -26.82 -0.84 -9.41
CA TYR A 412 -26.38 -1.95 -10.28
C TYR A 412 -25.67 -3.08 -9.53
N PRO A 413 -26.24 -3.62 -8.44
CA PRO A 413 -25.56 -4.64 -7.63
C PRO A 413 -25.18 -5.87 -8.46
N GLU A 414 -26.08 -6.34 -9.33
CA GLU A 414 -25.85 -7.53 -10.16
C GLU A 414 -24.74 -7.35 -11.19
N LEU A 415 -24.46 -6.12 -11.64
CA LEU A 415 -23.39 -5.88 -12.62
C LEU A 415 -22.01 -5.99 -12.00
N PHE A 416 -21.90 -5.65 -10.72
CA PHE A 416 -20.65 -5.63 -9.97
C PHE A 416 -20.52 -6.81 -9.01
N ALA A 417 -21.46 -7.77 -9.04
CA ALA A 417 -21.39 -8.97 -8.23
C ALA A 417 -20.09 -9.73 -8.52
N ASP A 418 -19.37 -10.08 -7.46
CA ASP A 418 -18.16 -10.89 -7.54
C ASP A 418 -18.50 -12.33 -8.00
N ARG A 419 -17.62 -12.98 -8.77
CA ARG A 419 -17.86 -14.34 -9.31
C ARG A 419 -16.78 -15.32 -8.84
N GLU A 420 -17.20 -16.30 -8.02
CA GLU A 420 -16.31 -17.36 -7.54
C GLU A 420 -15.56 -18.09 -8.69
N GLY A 421 -14.24 -18.22 -8.55
CA GLY A 421 -13.39 -19.06 -9.39
C GLY A 421 -12.89 -18.46 -10.70
N LEU A 422 -13.01 -17.14 -10.87
CA LEU A 422 -12.67 -16.43 -12.12
C LEU A 422 -11.69 -15.30 -11.88
N GLY A 423 -10.63 -15.68 -11.19
CA GLY A 423 -9.46 -14.89 -10.84
C GLY A 423 -8.50 -15.80 -10.09
N LEU A 424 -7.29 -15.34 -9.87
CA LEU A 424 -6.36 -16.03 -9.01
C LEU A 424 -6.74 -15.76 -7.54
N GLU A 425 -7.74 -16.47 -7.02
CA GLU A 425 -8.10 -16.39 -5.60
C GLU A 425 -7.05 -17.13 -4.77
N LEU A 426 -6.25 -16.36 -4.02
CA LEU A 426 -5.21 -16.89 -3.15
C LEU A 426 -5.57 -16.57 -1.70
N ASP A 427 -5.72 -17.61 -0.89
CA ASP A 427 -5.60 -17.54 0.55
C ASP A 427 -4.11 -17.40 0.92
N PRO A 428 -3.67 -16.30 1.56
CA PRO A 428 -2.28 -16.10 1.96
C PRO A 428 -1.79 -17.10 3.02
N THR A 429 -2.69 -17.83 3.67
CA THR A 429 -2.35 -18.88 4.64
C THR A 429 -2.10 -20.25 4.00
N GLU A 430 -2.33 -20.38 2.69
CA GLU A 430 -2.10 -21.60 1.93
C GLU A 430 -0.82 -21.53 1.08
N GLU A 431 -0.33 -22.70 0.68
CA GLU A 431 0.82 -22.87 -0.22
C GLU A 431 0.33 -23.37 -1.59
N TYR A 432 0.93 -22.86 -2.66
CA TYR A 432 0.52 -23.14 -4.04
C TYR A 432 1.67 -23.76 -4.83
N GLU A 433 1.44 -24.90 -5.48
CA GLU A 433 2.40 -25.43 -6.46
C GLU A 433 2.23 -24.66 -7.78
N VAL A 434 3.30 -24.00 -8.23
CA VAL A 434 3.30 -23.19 -9.45
C VAL A 434 4.48 -23.57 -10.36
N GLU A 435 4.30 -23.46 -11.67
CA GLU A 435 5.36 -23.68 -12.67
C GLU A 435 6.05 -22.37 -13.02
N VAL A 436 7.37 -22.30 -12.93
CA VAL A 436 8.13 -21.11 -13.35
C VAL A 436 8.03 -20.94 -14.87
N VAL A 437 7.47 -19.83 -15.33
CA VAL A 437 7.28 -19.51 -16.76
C VAL A 437 8.47 -18.71 -17.29
N SER A 438 8.91 -17.73 -16.51
CA SER A 438 9.87 -16.70 -16.94
C SER A 438 10.56 -16.12 -15.70
N VAL A 439 11.80 -15.66 -15.86
CA VAL A 439 12.56 -14.96 -14.82
C VAL A 439 12.96 -13.63 -15.43
N ALA A 440 12.47 -12.53 -14.86
CA ALA A 440 12.72 -11.19 -15.39
C ALA A 440 14.12 -10.71 -14.98
N ASP A 441 14.45 -10.86 -13.70
CA ASP A 441 15.71 -10.46 -13.06
C ASP A 441 15.99 -11.33 -11.82
N GLY A 442 16.75 -10.82 -10.84
CA GLY A 442 17.14 -11.57 -9.66
C GLY A 442 16.05 -11.74 -8.60
N ASP A 443 15.02 -10.88 -8.62
CA ASP A 443 13.97 -10.80 -7.61
C ASP A 443 12.54 -10.81 -8.19
N THR A 444 12.40 -10.99 -9.50
CA THR A 444 11.09 -11.04 -10.16
C THR A 444 10.98 -12.23 -11.13
N ALA A 445 9.91 -13.02 -10.99
CA ALA A 445 9.64 -14.18 -11.84
C ALA A 445 8.14 -14.34 -12.15
N ASP A 446 7.82 -14.84 -13.35
CA ASP A 446 6.46 -15.20 -13.74
C ASP A 446 6.21 -16.69 -13.44
N VAL A 447 5.05 -16.99 -12.87
CA VAL A 447 4.64 -18.34 -12.47
C VAL A 447 3.26 -18.68 -13.04
N ALA A 448 3.04 -19.95 -13.35
CA ALA A 448 1.77 -20.48 -13.82
C ALA A 448 1.15 -21.41 -12.75
N PHE A 449 -0.11 -21.16 -12.41
CA PHE A 449 -0.88 -21.99 -11.50
C PHE A 449 -1.46 -23.22 -12.20
N ASP A 450 -1.91 -24.21 -11.43
CA ASP A 450 -2.58 -25.42 -11.96
C ASP A 450 -3.83 -25.12 -12.81
N SER A 451 -4.46 -23.96 -12.59
CA SER A 451 -5.57 -23.43 -13.41
C SER A 451 -5.14 -23.02 -14.81
N GLY A 452 -3.86 -22.75 -15.03
CA GLY A 452 -3.29 -22.19 -16.26
C GLY A 452 -3.19 -20.66 -16.27
N ILE A 453 -3.58 -19.99 -15.18
CA ILE A 453 -3.36 -18.55 -15.00
C ILE A 453 -1.88 -18.30 -14.73
N GLU A 454 -1.30 -17.32 -15.42
CA GLU A 454 0.07 -16.84 -15.20
C GLU A 454 0.03 -15.53 -14.39
N ASP A 455 0.96 -15.35 -13.46
CA ASP A 455 1.08 -14.15 -12.62
C ASP A 455 2.55 -13.86 -12.30
N THR A 456 2.87 -12.62 -11.96
CA THR A 456 4.22 -12.18 -11.64
C THR A 456 4.42 -12.13 -10.13
N VAL A 457 5.48 -12.79 -9.65
CA VAL A 457 5.91 -12.80 -8.25
C VAL A 457 7.10 -11.85 -8.09
N ARG A 458 6.96 -10.83 -7.25
CA ARG A 458 8.08 -10.12 -6.60
C ARG A 458 8.51 -10.96 -5.41
N ILE A 459 9.73 -11.45 -5.49
CA ILE A 459 10.32 -12.38 -4.54
C ILE A 459 10.58 -11.58 -3.26
N LEU A 460 9.79 -11.88 -2.23
CA LEU A 460 9.69 -11.08 -1.02
C LEU A 460 11.00 -11.07 -0.20
N GLY A 461 11.30 -9.93 0.42
CA GLY A 461 12.42 -9.76 1.35
C GLY A 461 13.81 -9.69 0.71
N ILE A 462 13.90 -9.65 -0.63
CA ILE A 462 15.16 -9.51 -1.35
C ILE A 462 15.08 -8.37 -2.36
N ASP A 463 16.22 -7.74 -2.60
CA ASP A 463 16.41 -6.80 -3.70
C ASP A 463 17.71 -7.13 -4.43
N THR A 464 17.65 -7.17 -5.76
CA THR A 464 18.80 -7.50 -6.60
C THR A 464 19.21 -6.31 -7.46
N PRO A 465 20.53 -6.17 -7.76
CA PRO A 465 20.97 -5.03 -8.54
C PRO A 465 20.25 -4.91 -9.89
N GLU A 466 19.91 -3.67 -10.24
CA GLU A 466 19.13 -3.32 -11.42
C GLU A 466 19.87 -3.63 -12.74
N THR A 467 19.16 -4.25 -13.67
CA THR A 467 19.70 -4.62 -14.99
C THR A 467 19.46 -3.55 -16.06
N GLY A 468 20.12 -3.69 -17.22
CA GLY A 468 19.80 -2.87 -18.38
C GLY A 468 20.22 -1.40 -18.26
N SER A 469 19.27 -0.47 -18.41
CA SER A 469 19.53 0.98 -18.36
C SER A 469 18.90 1.69 -17.16
N THR A 470 18.29 0.94 -16.25
CA THR A 470 17.74 1.45 -15.00
C THR A 470 18.89 1.97 -14.14
N GLU A 471 18.72 3.14 -13.53
CA GLU A 471 19.69 3.68 -12.57
C GLU A 471 19.46 3.02 -11.21
N GLU A 472 20.56 2.76 -10.50
CA GLU A 472 20.55 2.04 -9.24
C GLU A 472 20.74 3.02 -8.10
N ARG A 473 20.07 2.81 -6.97
CA ARG A 473 20.29 3.60 -5.75
C ARG A 473 21.47 3.03 -4.98
N LEU A 474 22.66 3.56 -5.25
CA LEU A 474 23.89 3.04 -4.64
C LEU A 474 23.92 3.13 -3.11
N GLN A 475 23.17 4.06 -2.53
CA GLN A 475 23.05 4.31 -1.10
C GLN A 475 22.55 3.08 -0.34
N GLU A 476 21.79 2.20 -0.98
CA GLU A 476 21.25 0.95 -0.41
C GLU A 476 22.29 -0.18 -0.36
N TYR A 477 23.37 -0.06 -1.13
CA TYR A 477 24.39 -1.10 -1.29
C TYR A 477 25.64 -0.76 -0.49
N GLU A 478 25.76 -1.34 0.70
CA GLU A 478 26.83 -0.98 1.64
C GLU A 478 28.24 -1.16 1.06
N GLY A 479 29.01 -0.08 1.08
CA GLY A 479 30.39 -0.04 0.59
C GLY A 479 30.53 -0.13 -0.94
N ILE A 480 29.45 0.00 -1.71
CA ILE A 480 29.49 -0.02 -3.18
C ILE A 480 29.22 1.40 -3.72
N ASP A 481 30.22 1.97 -4.41
CA ASP A 481 30.15 3.31 -5.02
C ASP A 481 30.32 3.29 -6.56
N ASP A 482 30.62 2.12 -7.14
CA ASP A 482 30.75 1.93 -8.59
C ASP A 482 29.50 1.29 -9.19
N GLY A 483 28.52 2.13 -9.54
CA GLY A 483 27.28 1.66 -10.18
C GLY A 483 27.47 1.02 -11.55
N SER A 484 28.62 1.17 -12.21
CA SER A 484 28.91 0.38 -13.42
C SER A 484 29.31 -1.04 -13.06
N ALA A 485 30.10 -1.23 -12.00
CA ALA A 485 30.49 -2.54 -11.52
C ALA A 485 29.30 -3.29 -10.90
N LEU A 486 28.43 -2.59 -10.16
CA LEU A 486 27.21 -3.16 -9.60
C LEU A 486 26.25 -3.65 -10.70
N ARG A 487 26.13 -2.89 -11.80
CA ARG A 487 25.36 -3.33 -12.98
C ARG A 487 25.97 -4.53 -13.71
N ASP A 488 27.29 -4.67 -13.71
CA ASP A 488 27.93 -5.90 -14.21
C ASP A 488 27.57 -7.11 -13.31
N LYS A 489 27.36 -6.89 -12.00
CA LYS A 489 26.89 -7.91 -11.04
C LYS A 489 25.41 -8.23 -11.18
N ALA A 490 24.57 -7.28 -11.58
CA ALA A 490 23.15 -7.48 -11.88
C ALA A 490 22.93 -8.64 -12.88
N ASP A 491 23.64 -8.62 -14.01
CA ASP A 491 23.57 -9.68 -15.02
C ASP A 491 23.94 -11.08 -14.45
N GLU A 492 24.86 -11.12 -13.47
CA GLU A 492 25.26 -12.35 -12.78
C GLU A 492 24.20 -12.81 -11.77
N ALA A 493 23.56 -11.89 -11.04
CA ALA A 493 22.45 -12.17 -10.14
C ALA A 493 21.23 -12.72 -10.90
N THR A 494 20.84 -12.11 -12.03
CA THR A 494 19.79 -12.67 -12.91
C THR A 494 20.16 -14.06 -13.42
N SER A 495 21.41 -14.26 -13.84
CA SER A 495 21.88 -15.59 -14.28
C SER A 495 21.84 -16.63 -13.15
N TYR A 496 22.03 -16.20 -11.90
CA TYR A 496 21.87 -17.05 -10.72
C TYR A 496 20.41 -17.42 -10.51
N ALA A 497 19.49 -16.44 -10.56
CA ALA A 497 18.05 -16.64 -10.47
C ALA A 497 17.53 -17.64 -11.50
N GLU A 498 17.85 -17.43 -12.79
CA GLU A 498 17.52 -18.37 -13.89
C GLU A 498 18.02 -19.80 -13.65
N SER A 499 19.11 -19.95 -12.88
CA SER A 499 19.70 -21.25 -12.56
C SER A 499 19.04 -21.97 -11.39
N GLN A 500 18.46 -21.22 -10.44
CA GLN A 500 17.71 -21.78 -9.31
C GLN A 500 16.24 -22.00 -9.70
N LEU A 501 15.64 -21.04 -10.39
CA LEU A 501 14.27 -21.02 -10.91
C LEU A 501 14.25 -21.45 -12.39
N GLU A 502 14.63 -22.70 -12.67
CA GLU A 502 14.68 -23.20 -14.06
C GLU A 502 13.28 -23.17 -14.69
N VAL A 503 13.12 -22.50 -15.83
CA VAL A 503 11.83 -22.43 -16.56
C VAL A 503 11.25 -23.82 -16.82
N GLY A 504 9.97 -24.00 -16.47
CA GLY A 504 9.23 -25.25 -16.51
C GLY A 504 9.46 -26.16 -15.29
N SER A 505 10.16 -25.68 -14.26
CA SER A 505 10.23 -26.34 -12.95
C SER A 505 9.05 -25.92 -12.07
N THR A 506 8.62 -26.81 -11.20
CA THR A 506 7.57 -26.53 -10.21
C THR A 506 8.23 -26.08 -8.92
N VAL A 507 7.75 -24.97 -8.35
CA VAL A 507 8.13 -24.43 -7.04
C VAL A 507 6.89 -24.30 -6.19
N THR A 508 7.05 -24.21 -4.87
CA THR A 508 5.95 -23.93 -3.95
C THR A 508 5.97 -22.45 -3.61
N LEU A 509 4.89 -21.73 -3.95
CA LEU A 509 4.65 -20.33 -3.62
C LEU A 509 3.93 -20.23 -2.27
N SER A 510 4.39 -19.35 -1.41
CA SER A 510 3.78 -19.02 -0.11
C SER A 510 3.90 -17.53 0.18
N PHE A 511 3.13 -17.03 1.15
CA PHE A 511 3.00 -15.61 1.47
C PHE A 511 3.39 -15.34 2.93
N ASP A 512 3.77 -14.09 3.21
CA ASP A 512 4.01 -13.62 4.57
C ASP A 512 2.71 -13.04 5.15
N GLU A 513 2.46 -13.24 6.44
CA GLU A 513 1.25 -12.74 7.09
C GLU A 513 1.31 -11.25 7.45
N ASN A 514 2.52 -10.68 7.51
CA ASN A 514 2.76 -9.26 7.78
C ASN A 514 2.73 -8.42 6.50
N GLU A 515 2.76 -9.06 5.32
CA GLU A 515 2.78 -8.39 4.03
C GLU A 515 1.47 -8.61 3.27
N GLY A 516 1.12 -7.65 2.43
CA GLY A 516 -0.01 -7.81 1.52
C GLY A 516 0.21 -8.95 0.52
N LEU A 517 -0.87 -9.56 0.02
CA LEU A 517 -0.79 -10.57 -1.04
C LEU A 517 -0.08 -10.01 -2.29
N ARG A 518 -0.29 -8.73 -2.59
CA ARG A 518 0.26 -8.01 -3.73
C ARG A 518 0.88 -6.69 -3.28
N GLY A 519 1.95 -6.30 -3.97
CA GLY A 519 2.57 -4.99 -3.80
C GLY A 519 1.90 -3.91 -4.66
N ASN A 520 2.39 -2.68 -4.54
CA ASN A 520 1.85 -1.47 -5.22
C ASN A 520 1.80 -1.54 -6.77
N PHE A 521 2.46 -2.52 -7.37
CA PHE A 521 2.49 -2.75 -8.82
C PHE A 521 1.64 -3.96 -9.25
N GLY A 522 0.75 -4.45 -8.38
CA GLY A 522 -0.11 -5.60 -8.67
C GLY A 522 0.60 -6.96 -8.67
N ARG A 523 1.92 -7.03 -8.49
CA ARG A 523 2.71 -8.28 -8.40
C ARG A 523 2.45 -9.00 -7.08
N LEU A 524 2.39 -10.33 -7.11
CA LEU A 524 2.34 -11.17 -5.90
C LEU A 524 3.61 -10.98 -5.06
N LEU A 525 3.48 -10.86 -3.74
CA LEU A 525 4.61 -10.82 -2.81
C LEU A 525 4.81 -12.20 -2.20
N GLY A 526 5.85 -12.93 -2.59
CA GLY A 526 5.93 -14.34 -2.19
C GLY A 526 7.31 -14.94 -1.99
N PHE A 527 7.32 -16.04 -1.25
CA PHE A 527 8.46 -16.94 -1.10
C PHE A 527 8.35 -18.12 -2.06
N LEU A 528 9.46 -18.45 -2.70
CA LEU A 528 9.54 -19.57 -3.64
C LEU A 528 10.38 -20.71 -3.05
N GLU A 529 9.73 -21.77 -2.54
CA GLU A 529 10.42 -23.00 -2.12
C GLU A 529 10.78 -23.85 -3.35
N LEU A 530 12.07 -24.16 -3.48
CA LEU A 530 12.64 -24.98 -4.54
C LEU A 530 12.36 -26.47 -4.30
N PRO A 531 12.42 -27.33 -5.35
CA PRO A 531 12.16 -28.77 -5.22
C PRO A 531 13.02 -29.56 -4.23
N ASP A 532 14.14 -28.98 -3.76
CA ASP A 532 15.01 -29.57 -2.75
C ASP A 532 14.68 -29.14 -1.31
N GLY A 533 13.65 -28.30 -1.14
CA GLY A 533 13.14 -27.78 0.12
C GLY A 533 13.90 -26.55 0.64
N SER A 534 14.69 -25.88 -0.21
CA SER A 534 15.29 -24.58 0.12
C SER A 534 14.44 -23.44 -0.41
N VAL A 535 14.36 -22.32 0.31
CA VAL A 535 13.65 -21.12 -0.13
C VAL A 535 14.60 -20.25 -0.94
N TYR A 536 14.24 -19.93 -2.18
CA TYR A 536 15.08 -19.15 -3.10
C TYR A 536 15.46 -17.78 -2.53
N ASN A 537 14.50 -17.09 -1.90
CA ASN A 537 14.66 -15.76 -1.32
C ASN A 537 15.87 -15.71 -0.36
N ALA A 538 15.82 -16.50 0.72
CA ALA A 538 16.94 -16.65 1.67
C ALA A 538 18.24 -17.11 0.99
N LYS A 539 18.14 -17.98 -0.01
CA LYS A 539 19.30 -18.55 -0.70
C LYS A 539 20.03 -17.53 -1.57
N ALA A 540 19.30 -16.62 -2.21
CA ALA A 540 19.87 -15.53 -3.00
C ALA A 540 20.73 -14.62 -2.13
N ILE A 541 20.28 -14.30 -0.91
CA ILE A 541 21.06 -13.54 0.08
C ILE A 541 22.24 -14.36 0.60
N GLU A 542 22.02 -15.62 1.02
CA GLU A 542 23.09 -16.50 1.56
C GLU A 542 24.26 -16.63 0.57
N ASP A 543 23.97 -16.76 -0.73
CA ASP A 543 24.97 -16.87 -1.79
C ASP A 543 25.50 -15.50 -2.28
N GLY A 544 25.02 -14.38 -1.72
CA GLY A 544 25.48 -13.01 -1.95
C GLY A 544 24.98 -12.35 -3.22
N TRP A 545 23.86 -12.79 -3.81
CA TRP A 545 23.31 -12.24 -5.06
C TRP A 545 22.22 -11.18 -4.86
N ALA A 546 21.73 -11.02 -3.64
CA ALA A 546 20.73 -10.03 -3.25
C ALA A 546 21.13 -9.37 -1.92
N ARG A 547 20.68 -8.13 -1.71
CA ARG A 547 20.59 -7.52 -0.38
C ARG A 547 19.24 -7.87 0.25
N VAL A 548 19.12 -7.74 1.57
CA VAL A 548 17.81 -7.70 2.21
C VAL A 548 17.09 -6.44 1.76
N TYR A 549 15.80 -6.58 1.53
CA TYR A 549 14.90 -5.46 1.37
C TYR A 549 14.21 -5.25 2.73
N ASP A 550 14.47 -4.12 3.39
CA ASP A 550 14.10 -3.87 4.78
C ASP A 550 12.60 -3.53 4.95
N SER A 551 11.72 -4.47 4.58
CA SER A 551 10.27 -4.41 4.80
C SER A 551 9.84 -5.15 6.08
N GLY A 552 8.53 -5.10 6.40
CA GLY A 552 7.96 -5.64 7.65
C GLY A 552 7.79 -7.17 7.70
N PHE A 553 8.32 -7.92 6.72
CA PHE A 553 8.15 -9.37 6.64
C PHE A 553 8.77 -10.12 7.84
N ALA A 554 8.22 -11.28 8.17
CA ALA A 554 8.52 -11.97 9.43
C ALA A 554 9.95 -12.50 9.53
N ASP A 555 10.54 -12.93 8.42
CA ASP A 555 11.90 -13.51 8.37
C ASP A 555 13.02 -12.46 8.16
N HIS A 556 12.71 -11.16 8.26
CA HIS A 556 13.63 -10.05 8.02
C HIS A 556 14.97 -10.18 8.74
N ASP A 557 14.94 -10.32 10.07
CA ASP A 557 16.16 -10.36 10.88
C ASP A 557 17.01 -11.61 10.60
N ALA A 558 16.38 -12.71 10.19
CA ALA A 558 17.07 -13.92 9.73
C ALA A 558 17.78 -13.68 8.38
N TYR A 559 17.16 -12.92 7.50
CA TYR A 559 17.70 -12.57 6.19
C TYR A 559 18.87 -11.60 6.35
N TRP A 560 18.77 -10.66 7.28
CA TRP A 560 19.86 -9.74 7.60
C TRP A 560 21.11 -10.49 8.07
N ASP A 561 20.95 -11.54 8.90
CA ASP A 561 22.07 -12.39 9.33
C ASP A 561 22.76 -13.11 8.15
N LEU A 562 21.99 -13.53 7.14
CA LEU A 562 22.52 -14.13 5.92
C LEU A 562 23.29 -13.10 5.10
N GLU A 563 22.76 -11.88 4.97
CA GLU A 563 23.41 -10.81 4.23
C GLU A 563 24.73 -10.41 4.90
N ARG A 564 24.73 -10.19 6.22
CA ARG A 564 25.96 -9.89 6.97
C ARG A 564 27.01 -10.96 6.74
N ALA A 565 26.63 -12.24 6.75
CA ALA A 565 27.55 -13.34 6.48
C ALA A 565 28.11 -13.31 5.04
N ALA A 566 27.28 -12.97 4.04
CA ALA A 566 27.69 -12.83 2.65
C ALA A 566 28.61 -11.61 2.43
N ARG A 567 28.31 -10.48 3.09
CA ARG A 567 29.13 -9.26 3.12
C ARG A 567 30.50 -9.54 3.72
N ASP A 568 30.56 -10.14 4.90
CA ASP A 568 31.81 -10.54 5.58
C ASP A 568 32.66 -11.52 4.75
N ALA A 569 32.02 -12.38 3.97
CA ALA A 569 32.68 -13.32 3.07
C ALA A 569 33.14 -12.68 1.75
N GLY A 570 32.57 -11.54 1.37
CA GLY A 570 32.74 -10.91 0.07
C GLY A 570 32.21 -11.78 -1.06
N ASP A 571 31.05 -12.41 -0.85
CA ASP A 571 30.41 -13.29 -1.84
C ASP A 571 29.49 -12.50 -2.80
N GLY A 572 29.36 -12.97 -4.05
CA GLY A 572 28.44 -12.42 -5.05
C GLY A 572 28.66 -10.93 -5.37
N ILE A 573 27.66 -10.10 -5.08
CA ILE A 573 27.68 -8.63 -5.27
C ILE A 573 28.66 -7.96 -4.30
N TRP A 574 28.88 -8.54 -3.13
CA TRP A 574 29.75 -7.99 -2.08
C TRP A 574 31.24 -8.11 -2.42
N GLU A 575 31.62 -8.84 -3.49
CA GLU A 575 33.00 -8.87 -4.01
C GLU A 575 33.55 -7.49 -4.38
N ILE A 576 32.66 -6.53 -4.68
CA ILE A 576 33.01 -5.16 -5.06
C ILE A 576 32.75 -4.13 -3.95
N SER A 577 32.32 -4.57 -2.76
CA SER A 577 32.13 -3.70 -1.59
C SER A 577 33.47 -3.38 -0.90
N ASP A 578 33.65 -2.12 -0.52
CA ASP A 578 34.79 -1.62 0.25
C ASP A 578 34.36 -0.44 1.14
N VAL A 579 33.68 -0.75 2.26
CA VAL A 579 33.15 0.22 3.25
C VAL A 579 34.23 1.20 3.73
N GLU A 580 35.44 0.70 4.01
CA GLU A 580 36.58 1.52 4.46
C GLU A 580 37.05 2.56 3.43
N SER A 581 36.66 2.39 2.17
CA SER A 581 36.97 3.32 1.08
C SER A 581 35.84 4.30 0.78
N THR A 582 34.68 4.13 1.43
CA THR A 582 33.50 4.99 1.23
C THR A 582 33.84 6.42 1.63
N PRO A 583 33.67 7.39 0.72
CA PRO A 583 33.96 8.78 1.05
C PRO A 583 32.92 9.35 2.00
N VAL A 584 33.38 10.12 3.00
CA VAL A 584 32.51 11.00 3.78
C VAL A 584 31.84 12.00 2.84
N VAL A 585 30.52 12.11 2.93
CA VAL A 585 29.69 13.06 2.19
C VAL A 585 28.90 13.92 3.17
N GLY A 586 28.69 15.20 2.88
CA GLY A 586 27.77 16.04 3.66
C GLY A 586 28.19 16.37 5.10
N ASP A 587 29.46 16.23 5.49
CA ASP A 587 29.94 16.47 6.86
C ASP A 587 30.37 17.93 7.14
N GLU A 588 29.55 18.88 6.72
CA GLU A 588 29.77 20.30 7.03
C GLU A 588 29.05 20.68 8.35
N PRO A 589 29.51 21.71 9.09
CA PRO A 589 28.80 22.18 10.27
C PRO A 589 27.33 22.53 10.00
N VAL A 590 26.48 22.28 10.99
CA VAL A 590 25.03 22.45 10.90
C VAL A 590 24.66 23.93 10.97
N ASP A 591 24.40 24.54 9.82
CA ASP A 591 23.92 25.94 9.73
C ASP A 591 22.38 26.04 9.80
N GLU A 592 21.67 25.03 9.28
CA GLU A 592 20.21 24.95 9.23
C GLU A 592 19.76 23.48 9.34
N LEU A 593 18.62 23.24 9.98
CA LEU A 593 18.00 21.92 10.09
C LEU A 593 16.62 21.92 9.47
N PHE A 594 16.26 20.81 8.87
CA PHE A 594 14.94 20.59 8.31
C PHE A 594 14.16 19.58 9.15
N VAL A 595 13.00 19.98 9.69
CA VAL A 595 12.12 19.06 10.42
C VAL A 595 10.79 18.92 9.66
N PRO A 596 10.57 17.82 8.92
CA PRO A 596 9.36 17.62 8.15
C PRO A 596 8.15 17.43 9.07
N PHE A 597 6.99 17.93 8.63
CA PHE A 597 5.69 17.80 9.30
C PHE A 597 5.68 18.12 10.81
N ALA A 598 6.58 19.00 11.27
CA ALA A 598 6.98 19.02 12.68
C ALA A 598 5.85 19.16 13.71
N SER A 599 5.90 18.30 14.72
CA SER A 599 5.22 18.41 16.00
C SER A 599 6.14 19.08 17.02
N ALA A 600 5.56 19.84 17.94
CA ALA A 600 6.32 20.37 19.07
C ALA A 600 6.73 19.20 19.99
N VAL A 601 7.87 19.31 20.66
CA VAL A 601 8.26 18.37 21.73
C VAL A 601 7.89 18.98 23.08
N ALA A 602 7.21 18.18 23.90
CA ALA A 602 6.74 18.57 25.23
C ALA A 602 7.15 17.52 26.26
N THR A 603 6.69 17.72 27.50
CA THR A 603 6.72 16.70 28.54
C THR A 603 5.29 16.27 28.88
N ALA A 604 5.13 15.11 29.51
CA ALA A 604 3.85 14.63 30.02
C ALA A 604 3.13 15.64 30.97
N ASP A 605 3.88 16.53 31.62
CA ASP A 605 3.38 17.56 32.54
C ASP A 605 3.28 18.97 31.91
N GLY A 606 3.63 19.14 30.63
CA GLY A 606 3.56 20.40 29.90
C GLY A 606 4.87 20.79 29.22
N ALA A 607 5.26 22.06 29.27
CA ALA A 607 6.43 22.56 28.55
C ALA A 607 7.74 21.94 29.05
N ILE A 608 8.61 21.58 28.10
CA ILE A 608 9.99 21.13 28.34
C ILE A 608 10.87 22.30 28.80
N ALA A 609 11.89 22.00 29.61
CA ALA A 609 12.87 22.99 30.07
C ALA A 609 13.87 23.32 28.95
N GLY A 610 14.28 24.58 28.82
CA GLY A 610 15.12 25.03 27.69
C GLY A 610 16.49 24.35 27.61
N ASP A 611 17.06 23.96 28.76
CA ASP A 611 18.31 23.18 28.86
C ASP A 611 18.14 21.71 28.43
N ARG A 612 17.00 21.35 27.85
CA ARG A 612 16.69 20.05 27.23
C ARG A 612 16.21 20.21 25.78
N VAL A 613 16.34 21.41 25.19
CA VAL A 613 15.85 21.72 23.85
C VAL A 613 17.01 22.19 22.98
N PRO A 614 17.71 21.27 22.28
CA PRO A 614 18.79 21.66 21.38
C PRO A 614 18.30 22.41 20.15
N VAL A 615 17.10 22.07 19.66
CA VAL A 615 16.52 22.65 18.44
C VAL A 615 15.09 23.09 18.71
N ALA A 616 14.78 24.34 18.35
CA ALA A 616 13.43 24.88 18.38
C ALA A 616 13.10 25.51 17.02
N ALA A 617 11.82 25.65 16.70
CA ALA A 617 11.39 26.43 15.55
C ALA A 617 11.75 27.91 15.73
N GLU A 618 11.73 28.69 14.66
CA GLU A 618 11.93 30.14 14.72
C GLU A 618 10.87 30.85 15.61
N GLY A 619 9.69 30.25 15.73
CA GLY A 619 8.62 30.67 16.65
C GLY A 619 8.91 30.38 18.13
N GLY A 620 9.91 29.54 18.42
CA GLY A 620 10.32 29.12 19.76
C GLY A 620 9.65 27.85 20.28
N ASP A 621 8.86 27.15 19.45
CA ASP A 621 8.31 25.84 19.80
C ASP A 621 9.42 24.78 19.73
N PRO A 622 9.64 23.95 20.76
CA PRO A 622 10.68 22.92 20.75
C PRO A 622 10.45 21.90 19.64
N LEU A 623 11.49 21.59 18.85
CA LEU A 623 11.42 20.60 17.77
C LEU A 623 12.20 19.33 18.10
N VAL A 624 13.21 19.44 18.96
CA VAL A 624 13.94 18.30 19.51
C VAL A 624 14.02 18.46 21.01
N GLY A 625 13.74 17.38 21.74
CA GLY A 625 13.88 17.31 23.19
C GLY A 625 14.82 16.18 23.59
N VAL A 626 15.67 16.42 24.59
CA VAL A 626 16.60 15.40 25.13
C VAL A 626 16.31 15.10 26.59
N ASP A 627 16.41 13.82 26.95
CA ASP A 627 16.40 13.30 28.31
C ASP A 627 17.69 12.51 28.56
N GLU A 628 18.79 13.25 28.72
CA GLU A 628 20.12 12.70 29.02
C GLU A 628 20.14 11.76 30.24
N ALA A 629 19.20 11.91 31.18
CA ALA A 629 19.13 11.04 32.35
C ALA A 629 18.69 9.61 32.01
N ASN A 630 18.01 9.44 30.87
CA ASN A 630 17.53 8.18 30.36
C ASN A 630 18.10 7.86 28.96
N ASN A 631 19.09 8.62 28.45
CA ASN A 631 19.65 8.45 27.10
C ASN A 631 18.60 8.47 25.96
N VAL A 632 17.51 9.21 26.13
CA VAL A 632 16.40 9.29 25.14
C VAL A 632 16.35 10.67 24.51
N ALA A 633 16.21 10.74 23.18
CA ALA A 633 15.75 11.93 22.48
C ALA A 633 14.39 11.71 21.83
N LEU A 634 13.62 12.79 21.66
CA LEU A 634 12.42 12.82 20.84
C LEU A 634 12.56 13.92 19.79
N LEU A 635 12.48 13.52 18.52
CA LEU A 635 12.43 14.39 17.35
C LEU A 635 10.96 14.66 17.00
N GLY A 636 10.64 15.92 16.72
CA GLY A 636 9.28 16.34 16.38
C GLY A 636 8.80 15.92 14.99
N GLY A 637 9.64 15.29 14.18
CA GLY A 637 9.30 14.82 12.83
C GLY A 637 10.20 13.66 12.41
N PRO A 638 9.88 13.00 11.28
CA PRO A 638 10.68 11.89 10.74
C PRO A 638 11.89 12.46 9.97
N LEU A 639 13.01 12.66 10.64
CA LEU A 639 14.30 12.89 9.98
C LEU A 639 15.26 11.74 10.37
N PRO A 640 16.01 11.16 9.41
CA PRO A 640 16.38 11.70 8.09
C PRO A 640 15.60 11.05 6.93
N ALA A 641 14.39 11.52 6.65
CA ALA A 641 13.55 10.98 5.58
C ALA A 641 14.13 11.22 4.17
N GLU A 642 14.39 10.15 3.42
CA GLU A 642 14.96 10.24 2.06
C GLU A 642 14.02 10.86 1.04
N SER A 643 12.70 10.78 1.25
CA SER A 643 11.67 11.37 0.38
C SER A 643 11.81 12.90 0.20
N PHE A 644 12.70 13.54 0.97
CA PHE A 644 13.02 14.94 0.82
C PHE A 644 14.32 15.24 0.03
N GLU A 645 15.11 14.23 -0.29
CA GLU A 645 16.32 14.34 -1.10
C GLU A 645 15.97 14.68 -2.55
N SER A 646 16.83 15.46 -3.23
CA SER A 646 16.54 15.94 -4.58
C SER A 646 16.63 14.85 -5.65
N ASP A 647 17.40 13.80 -5.38
CA ASP A 647 17.49 12.60 -6.22
C ASP A 647 16.23 11.72 -6.08
N GLU A 648 15.38 11.96 -5.07
CA GLU A 648 14.07 11.31 -4.83
C GLU A 648 12.87 12.20 -5.23
N ASP A 649 13.08 13.16 -6.14
CA ASP A 649 12.09 14.20 -6.53
C ASP A 649 11.60 15.08 -5.36
N GLY A 650 12.25 15.00 -4.20
CA GLY A 650 12.01 15.82 -3.03
C GLY A 650 12.48 17.28 -3.20
N PRO A 651 12.16 18.18 -2.24
CA PRO A 651 12.57 19.58 -2.29
C PRO A 651 14.09 19.81 -2.19
N GLY A 652 14.89 18.78 -1.91
CA GLY A 652 16.34 18.83 -1.79
C GLY A 652 16.79 19.24 -0.40
N THR A 653 17.05 18.26 0.46
CA THR A 653 17.48 18.46 1.85
C THR A 653 18.98 18.42 2.08
N GLU A 654 19.78 18.20 1.04
CA GLU A 654 21.24 18.13 1.09
C GLU A 654 21.92 19.37 1.72
N PRO A 655 21.38 20.60 1.62
CA PRO A 655 21.96 21.76 2.29
C PRO A 655 21.74 21.80 3.81
N TYR A 656 20.86 20.96 4.37
CA TYR A 656 20.56 20.94 5.80
C TYR A 656 21.45 19.94 6.53
N GLY A 657 21.91 20.31 7.73
CA GLY A 657 22.83 19.47 8.52
C GLY A 657 22.14 18.32 9.26
N ASN A 658 21.08 17.74 8.68
CA ASN A 658 20.24 16.72 9.32
C ASN A 658 21.05 15.48 9.75
N TYR A 659 21.90 14.97 8.85
CA TYR A 659 22.71 13.78 9.11
C TYR A 659 23.76 14.03 10.20
N VAL A 660 24.48 15.15 10.09
CA VAL A 660 25.49 15.59 11.07
C VAL A 660 24.87 15.77 12.46
N PHE A 661 23.72 16.45 12.53
CA PHE A 661 23.00 16.65 13.78
C PHE A 661 22.56 15.33 14.41
N LEU A 662 22.01 14.41 13.62
CA LEU A 662 21.53 13.13 14.13
C LEU A 662 22.68 12.25 14.63
N ALA A 663 23.80 12.19 13.90
CA ALA A 663 24.99 11.45 14.31
C ALA A 663 25.61 12.02 15.59
N ASN A 664 25.74 13.35 15.70
CA ASN A 664 26.19 14.00 16.93
C ASN A 664 25.21 13.77 18.10
N LEU A 665 23.89 13.79 17.83
CA LEU A 665 22.88 13.56 18.86
C LEU A 665 22.96 12.15 19.42
N ILE A 666 23.12 11.15 18.56
CA ILE A 666 23.35 9.76 18.93
C ILE A 666 24.57 9.65 19.85
N ASP A 667 25.71 10.19 19.44
CA ASP A 667 26.96 10.07 20.23
C ASP A 667 26.90 10.89 21.53
N SER A 668 26.14 11.99 21.57
CA SER A 668 25.95 12.79 22.79
C SER A 668 25.12 12.08 23.88
N LEU A 669 24.26 11.13 23.47
CA LEU A 669 23.40 10.36 24.38
C LEU A 669 23.97 8.99 24.71
N ALA A 670 24.73 8.40 23.80
CA ALA A 670 25.41 7.15 24.04
C ALA A 670 26.48 7.31 25.12
N ALA A 671 26.74 6.25 25.89
CA ALA A 671 27.79 6.28 26.90
C ALA A 671 29.17 6.49 26.25
N ASP A 672 30.02 7.32 26.87
CA ASP A 672 31.38 7.62 26.37
C ASP A 672 32.13 6.38 25.84
N GLY A 673 32.50 6.41 24.56
CA GLY A 673 33.24 5.34 23.89
C GLY A 673 32.42 4.10 23.52
N ARG A 674 31.08 4.19 23.52
CA ARG A 674 30.21 3.19 22.92
C ARG A 674 30.27 3.33 21.40
N GLU A 675 30.92 2.36 20.76
CA GLU A 675 30.99 2.22 19.31
C GLU A 675 29.93 1.19 18.86
N GLY A 676 29.76 1.02 17.54
CA GLY A 676 28.81 0.07 16.97
C GLY A 676 27.93 0.69 15.88
N SER A 677 26.95 -0.10 15.41
CA SER A 677 25.97 0.36 14.42
C SER A 677 24.88 1.22 15.04
N VAL A 678 24.20 1.94 14.17
CA VAL A 678 22.90 2.54 14.46
C VAL A 678 21.84 1.58 13.94
N VAL A 679 20.90 1.20 14.80
CA VAL A 679 19.79 0.30 14.43
C VAL A 679 18.52 1.12 14.24
N ILE A 680 17.75 0.87 13.20
CA ILE A 680 16.42 1.48 12.98
C ILE A 680 15.35 0.40 12.96
N ASP A 681 14.19 0.70 13.55
CA ASP A 681 13.02 -0.16 13.53
C ASP A 681 12.39 -0.18 12.12
N GLY A 682 12.36 -1.34 11.47
CA GLY A 682 11.63 -1.57 10.21
C GLY A 682 10.28 -2.27 10.42
N GLY A 683 10.04 -2.78 11.64
CA GLY A 683 8.83 -3.52 12.02
C GLY A 683 7.69 -2.60 12.45
N HIS A 684 6.67 -3.20 13.07
CA HIS A 684 5.57 -2.46 13.70
C HIS A 684 4.79 -1.53 12.75
N GLY A 685 4.67 -1.93 11.48
CA GLY A 685 3.96 -1.18 10.44
C GLY A 685 4.69 0.06 9.92
N GLN A 686 5.97 0.25 10.24
CA GLN A 686 6.71 1.46 9.85
C GLN A 686 7.05 1.51 8.37
N PHE A 687 7.49 0.41 7.76
CA PHE A 687 7.81 0.36 6.33
C PHE A 687 6.64 0.79 5.42
N ALA A 688 5.40 0.41 5.76
CA ALA A 688 4.22 0.72 4.95
C ALA A 688 3.63 2.12 5.21
N ALA A 689 4.19 2.88 6.16
CA ALA A 689 3.61 4.14 6.61
C ALA A 689 4.39 5.35 6.09
N ASP A 690 3.74 6.19 5.27
CA ASP A 690 4.31 7.44 4.70
C ASP A 690 4.84 8.45 5.74
N TYR A 691 4.56 8.23 7.02
CA TYR A 691 4.92 9.11 8.14
C TYR A 691 6.02 8.54 9.05
N ALA A 692 6.43 7.29 8.81
CA ALA A 692 7.48 6.57 9.53
C ALA A 692 8.72 6.44 8.65
N LEU A 693 9.83 5.94 9.21
CA LEU A 693 11.03 5.63 8.44
C LEU A 693 11.51 4.23 8.80
N SER A 694 11.72 3.41 7.77
CA SER A 694 12.49 2.17 7.81
C SER A 694 13.94 2.41 7.37
N ALA A 695 14.73 1.34 7.26
CA ALA A 695 16.07 1.45 6.69
C ALA A 695 16.02 1.84 5.19
N GLU A 696 15.02 1.36 4.45
CA GLU A 696 14.78 1.77 3.05
C GLU A 696 14.53 3.28 2.95
N ASP A 697 13.81 3.87 3.90
CA ASP A 697 13.49 5.32 3.88
C ASP A 697 14.63 6.22 4.37
N ALA A 698 15.78 5.64 4.72
CA ALA A 698 16.92 6.32 5.33
C ALA A 698 18.27 5.95 4.67
N ALA A 699 18.26 5.42 3.45
CA ALA A 699 19.47 4.95 2.74
C ALA A 699 20.54 6.04 2.60
N TYR A 700 20.16 7.31 2.44
CA TYR A 700 21.10 8.43 2.36
C TYR A 700 21.82 8.69 3.70
N PHE A 701 21.13 8.49 4.82
CA PHE A 701 21.75 8.57 6.15
C PHE A 701 22.66 7.37 6.41
N GLN A 702 22.28 6.18 5.95
CA GLN A 702 23.18 5.03 5.91
C GLN A 702 24.47 5.38 5.17
N ARG A 703 24.39 5.91 3.94
CA ARG A 703 25.58 6.31 3.16
C ARG A 703 26.41 7.38 3.87
N TYR A 704 25.79 8.29 4.63
CA TYR A 704 26.52 9.24 5.46
C TYR A 704 27.31 8.54 6.58
N LEU A 705 26.68 7.62 7.31
CA LEU A 705 27.29 6.84 8.39
C LEU A 705 28.40 5.91 7.89
N GLU A 706 28.23 5.30 6.72
CA GLU A 706 29.23 4.45 6.05
C GLU A 706 30.56 5.19 5.84
N GLY A 707 30.52 6.49 5.53
CA GLY A 707 31.72 7.33 5.40
C GLY A 707 32.56 7.41 6.67
N PHE A 708 31.97 7.11 7.82
CA PHE A 708 32.63 7.03 9.13
C PHE A 708 32.83 5.58 9.62
N ALA A 709 32.64 4.60 8.74
CA ALA A 709 32.64 3.18 9.07
C ALA A 709 31.63 2.82 10.17
N ILE A 710 30.46 3.46 10.14
CA ILE A 710 29.34 3.17 11.02
C ILE A 710 28.26 2.46 10.18
N GLU A 711 27.96 1.23 10.55
CA GLU A 711 26.88 0.44 9.96
C GLU A 711 25.52 1.01 10.39
N PHE A 712 24.53 0.94 9.49
CA PHE A 712 23.13 1.28 9.73
C PHE A 712 22.29 0.06 9.41
N ASP A 713 21.61 -0.49 10.42
CA ASP A 713 20.97 -1.80 10.32
C ASP A 713 19.47 -1.67 10.58
N GLY A 714 18.62 -2.19 9.68
CA GLY A 714 17.21 -2.41 9.98
C GLY A 714 17.00 -3.60 10.92
N LYS A 715 15.99 -3.51 11.78
CA LYS A 715 15.58 -4.61 12.66
C LYS A 715 14.06 -4.58 12.86
N ASN A 716 13.42 -5.75 12.78
CA ASN A 716 11.95 -5.86 12.89
C ASN A 716 11.47 -6.38 14.24
N ASP A 717 12.27 -7.19 14.96
CA ASP A 717 11.91 -7.74 16.27
C ASP A 717 13.04 -7.50 17.28
N PHE A 718 12.82 -6.62 18.25
CA PHE A 718 13.85 -6.27 19.23
C PHE A 718 14.10 -7.33 20.31
N ASP A 719 13.27 -8.38 20.42
CA ASP A 719 13.37 -9.40 21.46
C ASP A 719 14.04 -10.71 21.01
N ASP A 720 14.23 -10.91 19.71
CA ASP A 720 14.91 -12.09 19.17
C ASP A 720 16.45 -11.99 19.17
N ASP A 721 17.11 -13.15 19.19
CA ASP A 721 18.55 -13.34 19.04
C ASP A 721 19.03 -13.21 17.57
N LEU A 722 18.11 -13.00 16.60
CA LEU A 722 18.39 -12.80 15.18
C LEU A 722 18.61 -11.32 14.83
N GLY A 723 19.26 -11.06 13.70
CA GLY A 723 19.56 -9.70 13.27
C GLY A 723 20.64 -9.03 14.12
N ARG A 724 20.64 -7.69 14.17
CA ARG A 724 21.67 -6.94 14.92
C ARG A 724 21.51 -7.12 16.43
N ASP A 725 22.56 -7.65 17.08
CA ASP A 725 22.66 -7.67 18.55
C ASP A 725 22.73 -6.23 19.09
N LEU A 726 21.71 -5.80 19.83
CA LEU A 726 21.65 -4.47 20.43
C LEU A 726 22.83 -4.20 21.37
N ALA A 727 23.44 -5.23 21.97
CA ALA A 727 24.64 -5.06 22.79
C ALA A 727 25.86 -4.57 21.98
N GLU A 728 25.86 -4.79 20.66
CA GLU A 728 26.88 -4.32 19.71
C GLU A 728 26.49 -2.99 19.02
N ALA A 729 25.27 -2.48 19.24
CA ALA A 729 24.79 -1.23 18.67
C ALA A 729 25.16 -0.02 19.57
N ARG A 730 25.31 1.16 18.97
CA ARG A 730 25.43 2.44 19.70
C ARG A 730 24.09 3.11 19.93
N ALA A 731 23.16 2.97 19.00
CA ALA A 731 21.84 3.60 19.04
C ALA A 731 20.74 2.70 18.46
N VAL A 732 19.52 2.95 18.94
CA VAL A 732 18.26 2.46 18.35
C VAL A 732 17.41 3.66 17.99
N ILE A 733 16.92 3.70 16.75
CA ILE A 733 15.97 4.68 16.24
C ILE A 733 14.61 4.00 16.09
N VAL A 734 13.58 4.56 16.71
CA VAL A 734 12.19 4.13 16.54
C VAL A 734 11.39 5.33 16.05
N THR A 735 10.85 5.24 14.84
CA THR A 735 9.90 6.24 14.37
C THR A 735 8.50 5.90 14.88
N ALA A 736 7.50 6.76 14.65
CA ALA A 736 6.17 6.53 15.20
C ALA A 736 5.57 5.23 14.65
N PRO A 737 5.43 4.16 15.46
CA PRO A 737 5.07 2.84 14.96
C PRO A 737 3.55 2.72 14.87
N ASP A 738 3.03 2.14 13.80
CA ASP A 738 1.58 1.94 13.62
C ASP A 738 1.04 0.94 14.64
N ASP A 739 1.82 -0.11 14.91
CA ASP A 739 1.58 -1.09 15.97
C ASP A 739 2.38 -0.81 17.25
N GLU A 740 1.83 -1.19 18.40
CA GLU A 740 2.57 -1.11 19.68
C GLU A 740 3.66 -2.20 19.73
N LEU A 741 4.89 -1.83 20.10
CA LEU A 741 5.96 -2.78 20.38
C LEU A 741 5.56 -3.76 21.50
N GLY A 742 5.98 -5.01 21.36
CA GLY A 742 5.77 -6.05 22.36
C GLY A 742 6.43 -5.73 23.70
N SER A 743 5.91 -6.27 24.80
CA SER A 743 6.47 -5.98 26.13
C SER A 743 7.89 -6.53 26.33
N ASP A 744 8.24 -7.59 25.61
CA ASP A 744 9.57 -8.19 25.67
C ASP A 744 10.57 -7.36 24.82
N GLU A 745 10.14 -6.84 23.68
CA GLU A 745 10.89 -5.86 22.86
C GLU A 745 11.15 -4.55 23.60
N VAL A 746 10.13 -3.98 24.24
CA VAL A 746 10.29 -2.80 25.09
C VAL A 746 11.31 -3.07 26.19
N ALA A 747 11.30 -4.27 26.80
CA ALA A 747 12.29 -4.63 27.81
C ALA A 747 13.71 -4.77 27.24
N ALA A 748 13.86 -5.24 25.99
CA ALA A 748 15.15 -5.29 25.30
C ALA A 748 15.72 -3.89 25.04
N ILE A 749 14.88 -2.96 24.58
CA ILE A 749 15.27 -1.55 24.40
C ILE A 749 15.58 -0.88 25.75
N GLU A 750 14.81 -1.18 26.81
CA GLU A 750 15.10 -0.72 28.17
C GLU A 750 16.48 -1.20 28.67
N ASP A 751 16.80 -2.48 28.49
CA ASP A 751 18.09 -3.06 28.89
C ASP A 751 19.24 -2.45 28.06
N PHE A 752 19.05 -2.28 26.75
CA PHE A 752 20.01 -1.60 25.86
C PHE A 752 20.32 -0.17 26.31
N ARG A 753 19.27 0.62 26.59
CA ARG A 753 19.37 1.99 27.13
C ARG A 753 20.10 2.01 28.46
N ASP A 754 19.74 1.11 29.39
CA ASP A 754 20.35 1.01 30.72
C ASP A 754 21.84 0.63 30.66
N ASP A 755 22.25 -0.10 29.62
CA ASP A 755 23.65 -0.42 29.30
C ASP A 755 24.38 0.71 28.53
N GLY A 756 23.74 1.87 28.37
CA GLY A 756 24.34 3.09 27.83
C GLY A 756 24.14 3.29 26.34
N GLY A 757 23.20 2.59 25.71
CA GLY A 757 22.76 2.87 24.34
C GLY A 757 21.91 4.14 24.25
N ALA A 758 22.00 4.83 23.11
CA ALA A 758 21.14 5.97 22.80
C ALA A 758 19.82 5.51 22.18
N VAL A 759 18.68 6.04 22.62
CA VAL A 759 17.37 5.77 21.99
C VAL A 759 16.83 7.05 21.38
N ILE A 760 16.67 7.05 20.06
CA ILE A 760 16.14 8.18 19.30
C ILE A 760 14.71 7.85 18.90
N LEU A 761 13.76 8.63 19.39
CA LEU A 761 12.36 8.53 19.00
C LEU A 761 12.05 9.61 17.97
N ALA A 762 11.37 9.28 16.87
CA ALA A 762 11.00 10.26 15.84
C ALA A 762 9.48 10.26 15.62
N SER A 763 8.85 11.40 15.85
CA SER A 763 7.40 11.54 15.67
C SER A 763 7.02 11.55 14.19
N ALA A 764 5.86 11.00 13.85
CA ALA A 764 5.18 11.14 12.55
C ALA A 764 4.88 12.60 12.14
N GLY A 765 5.11 13.56 13.04
CA GLY A 765 4.67 14.93 12.85
C GLY A 765 3.15 15.08 13.01
N ALA A 766 2.64 16.27 12.70
CA ALA A 766 1.22 16.62 12.87
C ALA A 766 0.47 16.82 11.55
N GLY A 767 1.02 16.26 10.45
CA GLY A 767 0.53 16.45 9.09
C GLY A 767 -0.68 15.59 8.73
N THR A 768 -0.82 14.40 9.34
CA THR A 768 -1.87 13.42 9.03
C THR A 768 -2.70 13.12 10.29
N ASP A 769 -4.03 13.13 10.15
CA ASP A 769 -4.94 12.71 11.22
C ASP A 769 -4.80 11.18 11.47
N ASP A 770 -4.36 10.44 10.45
CA ASP A 770 -4.18 8.98 10.46
C ASP A 770 -3.01 8.54 11.36
N ALA A 771 -1.96 9.36 11.51
CA ALA A 771 -0.81 9.04 12.38
C ALA A 771 -1.07 9.33 13.88
N ALA A 772 -2.32 9.62 14.29
CA ALA A 772 -2.62 9.89 15.69
C ALA A 772 -2.37 8.68 16.60
N GLY A 773 -2.70 7.47 16.13
CA GLY A 773 -2.43 6.22 16.85
C GLY A 773 -0.93 5.99 17.00
N ALA A 774 -0.17 6.10 15.90
CA ALA A 774 1.26 5.91 15.91
C ALA A 774 2.01 6.87 16.85
N ARG A 775 1.55 8.13 16.95
CA ARG A 775 2.09 9.09 17.94
C ARG A 775 1.79 8.68 19.38
N ASP A 776 0.62 8.10 19.65
CA ASP A 776 0.27 7.59 20.99
C ASP A 776 1.12 6.36 21.34
N ASN A 777 1.43 5.49 20.38
CA ASN A 777 2.34 4.34 20.55
C ASN A 777 3.76 4.82 20.88
N LEU A 778 4.30 5.76 20.10
CA LEU A 778 5.62 6.35 20.35
C LEU A 778 5.72 7.02 21.73
N ASP A 779 4.69 7.78 22.12
CA ASP A 779 4.62 8.44 23.43
C ASP A 779 4.50 7.42 24.59
N SER A 780 3.91 6.25 24.33
CA SER A 780 3.84 5.12 25.26
C SER A 780 5.20 4.44 25.42
N LEU A 781 5.90 4.18 24.31
CA LEU A 781 7.28 3.69 24.33
C LEU A 781 8.19 4.65 25.11
N ALA A 782 8.11 5.96 24.85
CA ALA A 782 8.85 6.96 25.62
C ALA A 782 8.56 6.88 27.14
N ALA A 783 7.30 6.61 27.51
CA ALA A 783 6.88 6.46 28.90
C ALA A 783 7.48 5.21 29.56
N ASP A 784 7.44 4.09 28.86
CA ASP A 784 7.98 2.82 29.33
C ASP A 784 9.50 2.91 29.43
N LEU A 785 10.14 3.62 28.50
CA LEU A 785 11.56 3.96 28.57
C LEU A 785 11.91 4.96 29.70
N GLY A 786 10.97 5.33 30.56
CA GLY A 786 11.20 6.21 31.71
C GLY A 786 11.38 7.69 31.36
N SER A 787 11.23 8.06 30.08
CA SER A 787 11.32 9.42 29.59
C SER A 787 9.99 10.17 29.77
N ASP A 788 10.09 11.45 30.15
CA ASP A 788 8.94 12.33 30.24
C ASP A 788 8.61 13.06 28.93
N LEU A 789 9.41 12.90 27.88
CA LEU A 789 9.23 13.53 26.57
C LEU A 789 7.97 13.02 25.86
N ARG A 790 7.19 13.93 25.26
CA ARG A 790 5.95 13.61 24.56
C ARG A 790 5.79 14.43 23.29
N THR A 791 5.10 13.84 22.33
CA THR A 791 4.70 14.50 21.09
C THR A 791 3.65 15.57 21.42
N GLY A 792 3.89 16.78 20.91
CA GLY A 792 3.06 17.95 21.09
C GLY A 792 2.16 18.24 19.88
N GLY A 793 1.64 19.47 19.82
CA GLY A 793 0.81 19.91 18.69
C GLY A 793 1.64 20.31 17.48
N ALA A 794 0.98 20.41 16.32
CA ALA A 794 1.57 20.87 15.07
C ALA A 794 2.33 22.20 15.21
N VAL A 795 3.55 22.22 14.69
CA VAL A 795 4.35 23.43 14.50
C VAL A 795 4.28 23.81 13.03
N THR A 796 3.93 25.06 12.77
CA THR A 796 3.84 25.60 11.40
C THR A 796 4.58 26.91 11.33
N ASP A 797 5.46 27.04 10.35
CA ASP A 797 6.11 28.30 10.01
C ASP A 797 5.60 28.77 8.64
N GLY A 798 4.94 29.94 8.60
CA GLY A 798 4.45 30.53 7.35
C GLY A 798 5.49 31.38 6.62
N GLU A 799 6.63 31.66 7.24
CA GLU A 799 7.72 32.51 6.72
C GLU A 799 8.93 31.68 6.28
N ASN A 800 9.32 30.66 7.05
CA ASN A 800 10.44 29.77 6.77
C ASN A 800 9.93 28.35 6.52
N ASN A 801 9.35 28.13 5.33
CA ASN A 801 8.94 26.80 4.86
C ASN A 801 9.33 26.56 3.41
N LEU A 802 9.40 25.30 3.01
CA LEU A 802 9.67 24.87 1.63
C LEU A 802 8.39 24.82 0.77
N GLY A 803 7.46 25.75 0.97
CA GLY A 803 6.19 25.80 0.23
C GLY A 803 5.06 24.94 0.80
N GLY A 804 5.22 24.38 2.00
CA GLY A 804 4.28 23.48 2.69
C GLY A 804 4.38 23.53 4.22
N PRO A 805 3.91 22.52 4.98
CA PRO A 805 4.02 22.45 6.45
C PRO A 805 5.45 22.15 6.97
N ALA A 806 6.42 22.00 6.07
CA ALA A 806 7.78 21.59 6.37
C ALA A 806 8.62 22.78 6.86
N ASN A 807 9.36 22.60 7.97
CA ASN A 807 9.94 23.69 8.75
C ASN A 807 11.48 23.62 8.83
N PRO A 808 12.20 24.32 7.95
CA PRO A 808 13.59 24.69 8.19
C PRO A 808 13.74 25.57 9.45
N THR A 809 14.84 25.41 10.17
CA THR A 809 15.16 26.26 11.32
C THR A 809 16.66 26.44 11.54
N THR A 810 17.02 27.61 12.07
CA THR A 810 18.37 28.00 12.48
C THR A 810 18.46 28.26 14.00
N ASN A 811 17.37 27.98 14.74
CA ASN A 811 17.26 28.32 16.15
C ASN A 811 17.78 27.18 17.04
N PHE A 812 19.11 27.17 17.16
CA PHE A 812 19.88 26.17 17.90
C PHE A 812 20.32 26.68 19.26
N ASP A 813 20.29 25.81 20.28
CA ASP A 813 20.97 26.05 21.54
C ASP A 813 22.39 25.49 21.48
N THR A 814 23.35 26.37 21.20
CA THR A 814 24.78 26.03 21.07
C THR A 814 25.45 25.65 22.39
N ASP A 815 24.73 25.63 23.51
CA ASP A 815 25.22 24.97 24.73
C ASP A 815 25.26 23.43 24.55
N PHE A 816 24.53 22.89 23.56
CA PHE A 816 24.68 21.52 23.06
C PHE A 816 25.74 21.44 21.94
N ASP A 817 26.62 20.46 22.02
CA ASP A 817 27.69 20.23 21.04
C ASP A 817 27.20 19.30 19.90
N LEU A 818 26.20 19.77 19.15
CA LEU A 818 25.49 18.96 18.14
C LEU A 818 25.64 19.48 16.71
N PHE A 819 26.28 20.65 16.54
CA PHE A 819 26.21 21.44 15.30
C PHE A 819 27.57 21.57 14.59
N GLY A 820 28.65 21.00 15.15
CA GLY A 820 29.91 20.85 14.44
C GLY A 820 29.87 19.70 13.43
N ALA A 821 30.81 19.68 12.48
CA ALA A 821 31.03 18.50 11.65
C ALA A 821 31.28 17.27 12.53
N TYR A 822 30.74 16.12 12.16
CA TYR A 822 30.80 14.90 12.96
C TYR A 822 32.24 14.38 13.05
N GLY A 823 32.97 14.36 11.92
CA GLY A 823 34.34 13.86 11.83
C GLY A 823 35.40 14.71 12.52
N ASP A 824 35.09 15.96 12.89
CA ASP A 824 36.00 16.86 13.61
C ASP A 824 35.98 16.63 15.13
N GLY A 825 35.08 15.75 15.60
CA GLY A 825 35.13 15.12 16.91
C GLY A 825 35.32 16.09 18.08
N GLY A 826 34.22 16.63 18.58
CA GLY A 826 34.10 17.17 19.93
C GLY A 826 34.31 16.13 21.04
N ASP A 827 35.22 15.16 20.92
CA ASP A 827 35.91 14.55 22.06
C ASP A 827 37.21 13.81 21.64
N GLY A 828 38.33 14.53 21.59
CA GLY A 828 39.65 13.95 21.92
C GLY A 828 40.20 12.81 21.06
N GLY A 829 39.88 12.74 19.77
CA GLY A 829 40.53 11.88 18.77
C GLY A 829 41.43 12.69 17.84
N ASP A 830 42.73 12.60 18.04
CA ASP A 830 43.74 13.44 17.39
C ASP A 830 44.01 13.01 15.94
N GLY A 831 43.14 13.46 15.04
CA GLY A 831 43.40 13.54 13.60
C GLY A 831 44.52 14.56 13.34
N GLY A 832 45.76 14.17 13.62
CA GLY A 832 46.94 15.00 13.41
C GLY A 832 46.82 16.45 13.89
N SER A 833 46.93 16.69 15.19
CA SER A 833 46.97 18.04 15.76
C SER A 833 48.36 18.63 15.55
N LEU A 834 48.42 19.79 14.92
CA LEU A 834 49.66 20.54 14.76
C LEU A 834 49.86 21.43 16.01
N GLU A 835 50.88 21.17 16.81
CA GLU A 835 51.20 22.01 17.98
C GLU A 835 52.50 22.81 17.77
N VAL A 836 52.60 23.98 18.42
CA VAL A 836 53.87 24.74 18.52
C VAL A 836 54.67 24.26 19.73
N VAL A 837 55.80 23.62 19.47
CA VAL A 837 56.68 23.05 20.52
C VAL A 837 57.70 24.07 21.03
N GLU A 838 58.24 24.89 20.14
CA GLU A 838 59.25 25.89 20.47
C GLU A 838 59.12 27.12 19.58
N VAL A 839 59.27 28.29 20.18
CA VAL A 839 59.51 29.54 19.45
C VAL A 839 60.85 30.09 19.93
N VAL A 840 61.76 30.35 18.98
CA VAL A 840 63.01 31.04 19.23
C VAL A 840 62.89 32.44 18.65
N GLU A 841 62.47 33.39 19.47
CA GLU A 841 62.19 34.79 19.11
C GLU A 841 63.43 35.71 19.21
N ASP A 842 64.40 35.37 20.06
CA ASP A 842 65.64 36.15 20.29
C ASP A 842 66.86 35.30 19.96
N ALA A 843 67.16 35.16 18.67
CA ALA A 843 68.27 34.34 18.24
C ALA A 843 69.61 35.02 18.56
N SER A 844 70.65 34.25 18.90
CA SER A 844 71.92 34.83 19.35
C SER A 844 72.71 35.45 18.19
N GLY A 845 72.37 36.67 17.77
CA GLY A 845 72.95 37.26 16.57
C GLY A 845 72.06 38.31 15.91
N ASP A 846 71.99 38.25 14.59
CA ASP A 846 70.94 38.89 13.79
C ASP A 846 69.85 37.82 13.63
N ASP A 847 68.59 38.14 13.96
CA ASP A 847 67.50 37.15 14.03
C ASP A 847 67.25 36.42 12.69
N LEU A 848 67.78 36.94 11.58
CA LEU A 848 67.69 36.33 10.25
C LEU A 848 69.00 35.67 9.77
N GLU A 849 70.03 35.55 10.62
CA GLU A 849 71.31 34.86 10.31
C GLU A 849 71.67 33.80 11.39
N ASP A 850 72.16 32.62 10.98
CA ASP A 850 72.44 31.48 11.87
C ASP A 850 73.26 31.81 13.14
N PRO A 851 72.74 31.53 14.36
CA PRO A 851 71.43 30.93 14.65
C PRO A 851 70.27 31.94 14.44
N GLN A 852 69.22 31.49 13.76
CA GLN A 852 68.08 32.31 13.34
C GLN A 852 66.86 32.11 14.24
N GLU A 853 65.97 33.09 14.19
CA GLU A 853 64.61 33.00 14.71
C GLU A 853 63.82 31.90 13.97
N ASN A 854 63.04 31.13 14.73
CA ASN A 854 62.26 30.02 14.19
C ASN A 854 61.06 29.63 15.07
N VAL A 855 60.13 28.88 14.48
CA VAL A 855 59.06 28.14 15.17
C VAL A 855 59.20 26.67 14.83
N VAL A 856 59.03 25.81 15.82
CA VAL A 856 58.99 24.34 15.66
C VAL A 856 57.56 23.89 15.85
N PHE A 857 57.04 23.17 14.86
CA PHE A 857 55.74 22.52 14.90
C PHE A 857 55.93 21.01 15.04
N GLU A 858 55.07 20.34 15.81
CA GLU A 858 54.98 18.88 15.93
C GLU A 858 53.59 18.44 15.53
N ASN A 859 53.50 17.33 14.80
CA ASN A 859 52.25 16.61 14.64
C ASN A 859 52.08 15.70 15.86
N VAL A 860 51.22 16.08 16.81
CA VAL A 860 51.00 15.32 18.04
C VAL A 860 49.92 14.23 17.89
N GLY A 861 49.21 14.21 16.76
CA GLY A 861 48.20 13.21 16.47
C GLY A 861 48.72 11.91 15.89
N ASP A 862 47.81 10.96 15.71
CA ASP A 862 48.15 9.58 15.39
C ASP A 862 48.30 9.32 13.87
N ASP A 863 47.86 10.28 13.04
CA ASP A 863 47.94 10.23 11.57
C ASP A 863 48.85 11.30 10.97
N ALA A 864 49.16 11.18 9.67
CA ALA A 864 49.97 12.18 8.95
C ALA A 864 49.13 13.38 8.52
N ILE A 865 49.62 14.61 8.75
CA ILE A 865 48.95 15.85 8.34
C ILE A 865 49.46 16.30 6.97
N ASP A 866 48.57 16.52 6.00
CA ASP A 866 48.90 17.28 4.77
C ASP A 866 48.75 18.78 5.03
N LEU A 867 49.87 19.50 5.09
CA LEU A 867 49.90 20.94 5.32
C LEU A 867 49.81 21.74 4.01
N THR A 868 49.38 21.13 2.91
CA THR A 868 49.12 21.84 1.65
C THR A 868 48.08 22.94 1.86
N GLY A 869 48.44 24.18 1.52
CA GLY A 869 47.55 25.33 1.66
C GLY A 869 47.53 25.98 3.04
N TYR A 870 48.13 25.35 4.07
CA TYR A 870 48.25 25.94 5.40
C TYR A 870 49.14 27.19 5.38
N ALA A 871 48.87 28.14 6.28
CA ALA A 871 49.63 29.38 6.41
C ALA A 871 49.97 29.72 7.87
N VAL A 872 51.21 30.18 8.11
CA VAL A 872 51.70 30.66 9.41
C VAL A 872 51.76 32.18 9.40
N SER A 873 51.22 32.85 10.42
CA SER A 873 51.25 34.31 10.52
C SER A 873 51.57 34.88 11.91
N ASP A 874 52.01 36.15 11.95
CA ASP A 874 52.22 36.96 13.17
C ASP A 874 51.03 37.90 13.46
N GLU A 875 50.99 38.52 14.65
CA GLU A 875 49.92 39.48 15.05
C GLU A 875 49.78 40.71 14.14
N THR A 876 50.69 40.92 13.18
CA THR A 876 50.82 42.21 12.48
C THR A 876 50.58 42.18 10.97
N THR A 877 50.75 41.04 10.27
CA THR A 877 50.44 40.72 8.83
C THR A 877 51.55 39.96 8.08
N LYS A 878 52.54 39.39 8.76
CA LYS A 878 53.56 38.56 8.08
C LYS A 878 52.99 37.15 7.93
N GLU A 879 53.00 36.61 6.71
CA GLU A 879 52.46 35.28 6.40
C GLU A 879 53.45 34.40 5.61
N TYR A 880 53.47 33.09 5.92
CA TYR A 880 54.20 32.02 5.25
C TYR A 880 53.23 30.92 4.86
N SER A 881 53.21 30.49 3.61
CA SER A 881 52.45 29.30 3.20
C SER A 881 53.36 28.08 3.14
N PHE A 882 52.87 26.94 3.63
CA PHE A 882 53.54 25.66 3.46
C PHE A 882 53.62 25.27 1.97
N PRO A 883 54.65 24.51 1.55
CA PRO A 883 54.76 24.06 0.16
C PRO A 883 53.66 23.06 -0.21
N ASP A 884 53.17 23.12 -1.46
CA ASP A 884 52.24 22.11 -1.98
C ASP A 884 52.80 20.68 -1.84
N GLY A 885 51.99 19.77 -1.29
CA GLY A 885 52.32 18.37 -1.01
C GLY A 885 53.26 18.17 0.17
N PHE A 886 53.33 19.12 1.11
CA PHE A 886 54.12 18.97 2.33
C PHE A 886 53.33 18.21 3.39
N THR A 887 53.76 16.99 3.68
CA THR A 887 53.13 16.12 4.69
C THR A 887 54.01 15.97 5.92
N LEU A 888 53.44 16.12 7.11
CA LEU A 888 54.09 15.91 8.40
C LEU A 888 53.55 14.62 9.05
N LEU A 889 54.39 13.59 9.18
CA LEU A 889 53.99 12.32 9.78
C LEU A 889 53.73 12.46 11.29
N SER A 890 52.90 11.58 11.85
CA SER A 890 52.65 11.48 13.29
C SER A 890 53.96 11.44 14.10
N GLY A 891 54.05 12.31 15.10
CA GLY A 891 55.20 12.46 16.01
C GLY A 891 56.46 13.07 15.39
N GLU A 892 56.43 13.57 14.16
CA GLU A 892 57.55 14.28 13.53
C GLU A 892 57.44 15.80 13.72
N GLU A 893 58.60 16.47 13.72
CA GLU A 893 58.73 17.93 13.87
C GLU A 893 59.16 18.60 12.55
N VAL A 894 58.64 19.81 12.29
CA VAL A 894 59.11 20.71 11.24
C VAL A 894 59.51 22.05 11.84
N THR A 895 60.71 22.54 11.49
CA THR A 895 61.19 23.87 11.89
C THR A 895 61.00 24.89 10.77
N LEU A 896 60.27 25.97 11.03
CA LEU A 896 60.16 27.12 10.13
C LEU A 896 61.10 28.25 10.57
N TYR A 897 62.19 28.44 9.83
CA TYR A 897 63.14 29.54 10.03
C TYR A 897 62.68 30.83 9.35
N SER A 898 62.80 31.96 10.04
CA SER A 898 62.39 33.26 9.52
C SER A 898 63.25 33.78 8.35
N GLY A 899 64.56 33.52 8.33
CA GLY A 899 65.47 34.07 7.31
C GLY A 899 65.64 33.20 6.06
N GLU A 900 66.77 33.37 5.36
CA GLU A 900 67.06 32.64 4.12
C GLU A 900 67.68 31.25 4.38
N GLY A 901 67.34 30.26 3.55
CA GLY A 901 67.93 28.92 3.58
C GLY A 901 67.49 28.04 2.41
N THR A 902 67.63 26.73 2.54
CA THR A 902 67.19 25.75 1.53
C THR A 902 66.32 24.71 2.20
N GLY A 903 65.04 24.64 1.81
CA GLY A 903 64.06 23.76 2.41
C GLY A 903 64.40 22.26 2.29
N THR A 904 64.00 21.51 3.30
CA THR A 904 64.03 20.05 3.39
C THR A 904 62.71 19.55 3.99
N ASP A 905 62.55 18.23 4.13
CA ASP A 905 61.33 17.63 4.68
C ASP A 905 61.08 18.01 6.16
N THR A 906 62.08 18.50 6.89
CA THR A 906 61.97 18.88 8.32
C THR A 906 62.43 20.32 8.62
N GLU A 907 62.89 21.06 7.61
CA GLU A 907 63.37 22.45 7.77
C GLU A 907 62.83 23.32 6.64
N LEU A 908 62.03 24.32 6.98
CA LEU A 908 61.42 25.29 6.07
C LEU A 908 61.98 26.68 6.32
N TYR A 909 61.93 27.55 5.30
CA TYR A 909 62.53 28.88 5.34
C TYR A 909 61.61 29.94 4.73
N TRP A 910 61.26 30.93 5.52
CA TRP A 910 60.38 32.05 5.14
C TRP A 910 61.07 33.06 4.21
N GLY A 911 62.41 33.07 4.17
CA GLY A 911 63.20 33.85 3.21
C GLY A 911 63.26 35.35 3.51
N ARG A 912 63.09 35.76 4.77
CA ARG A 912 63.12 37.17 5.16
C ARG A 912 64.55 37.70 5.16
N THR A 913 64.74 38.96 4.73
CA THR A 913 66.06 39.63 4.62
C THR A 913 66.08 41.04 5.22
N GLY A 914 65.06 41.41 6.01
CA GLY A 914 64.84 42.79 6.43
C GLY A 914 64.50 42.99 7.91
N SER A 915 63.45 42.34 8.40
CA SER A 915 62.98 42.45 9.78
C SER A 915 62.59 41.07 10.30
N ALA A 916 62.89 40.81 11.58
CA ALA A 916 62.42 39.62 12.30
C ALA A 916 60.89 39.47 12.21
N VAL A 917 60.43 38.23 12.30
CA VAL A 917 59.01 37.86 12.27
C VAL A 917 58.43 37.97 13.67
N TRP A 918 59.07 37.35 14.64
CA TRP A 918 58.63 37.17 16.02
C TRP A 918 59.22 38.27 16.92
N ASN A 919 58.45 38.72 17.91
CA ASN A 919 58.82 39.84 18.77
C ASN A 919 59.39 39.36 20.12
N ASN A 920 60.62 39.77 20.45
CA ASN A 920 61.31 39.42 21.69
C ASN A 920 60.60 39.91 22.99
N GLY A 921 59.53 40.70 22.86
CA GLY A 921 58.66 41.14 23.95
C GLY A 921 57.39 40.32 24.15
N GLY A 922 57.20 39.25 23.36
CA GLY A 922 55.97 38.46 23.22
C GLY A 922 55.27 38.76 21.89
N ASP A 923 54.75 37.71 21.27
CA ASP A 923 53.99 37.69 20.01
C ASP A 923 53.06 36.47 20.01
N THR A 924 52.21 36.36 19.00
CA THR A 924 51.33 35.20 18.79
C THR A 924 51.56 34.61 17.42
N VAL A 925 51.80 33.28 17.39
CA VAL A 925 51.85 32.47 16.17
C VAL A 925 50.42 32.02 15.87
N PHE A 926 49.94 32.34 14.66
CA PHE A 926 48.69 31.80 14.12
C PHE A 926 49.01 30.83 12.99
N VAL A 927 48.35 29.68 12.96
CA VAL A 927 48.33 28.80 11.77
C VAL A 927 46.90 28.70 11.28
N THR A 928 46.69 28.93 9.99
CA THR A 928 45.41 28.72 9.33
C THR A 928 45.48 27.58 8.32
N ASP A 929 44.38 26.86 8.18
CA ASP A 929 44.18 25.84 7.14
C ASP A 929 43.87 26.48 5.76
N PRO A 930 43.65 25.70 4.69
CA PRO A 930 43.31 26.21 3.36
C PRO A 930 41.99 26.99 3.27
N ASP A 931 41.09 26.77 4.23
CA ASP A 931 39.75 27.37 4.31
C ASP A 931 39.73 28.64 5.21
N GLU A 932 40.91 29.10 5.63
CA GLU A 932 41.15 30.27 6.47
C GLU A 932 40.74 30.11 7.95
N ASN A 933 40.49 28.89 8.45
CA ASN A 933 40.24 28.63 9.87
C ASN A 933 41.55 28.62 10.65
N THR A 934 41.55 29.15 11.88
CA THR A 934 42.74 29.14 12.74
C THR A 934 42.83 27.82 13.50
N VAL A 935 43.79 26.98 13.11
CA VAL A 935 44.05 25.66 13.70
C VAL A 935 45.10 25.69 14.81
N VAL A 936 45.94 26.73 14.86
CA VAL A 936 46.89 26.97 15.96
C VAL A 936 46.88 28.44 16.36
N GLU A 937 46.75 28.71 17.66
CA GLU A 937 47.00 30.02 18.27
C GLU A 937 47.95 29.85 19.47
N TYR A 938 49.19 30.33 19.34
CA TYR A 938 50.22 30.17 20.38
C TYR A 938 50.92 31.49 20.71
N SER A 939 50.70 32.01 21.92
CA SER A 939 51.41 33.18 22.47
C SER A 939 52.51 32.78 23.46
N TYR A 940 53.67 33.45 23.41
CA TYR A 940 54.84 33.14 24.27
C TYR A 940 55.39 34.33 25.06
#